data_AF-A0A7J6XEI9-F1
#
_entry.id   AF-A0A7J6XEI9-F1
#
_cell.length_a   1.000
_cell.length_b   1.000
_cell.length_c   1.000
_cell.angle_alpha   90.00
_cell.angle_beta   90.00
_cell.angle_gamma   90.00
#
_symmetry.space_group_name_H-M   'P 1'
#
loop_
_entity.id
_entity.type
_entity.pdbx_description
1 polymer ?
#
loop_
_entity_poly.entity_id
_entity_poly.type
_entity_poly.pdbx_seq_one_letter_code
_entity_poly.pdbx_strand_id
1 'polypeptide(L)'
;MMTKGYVWIITDGLTDLLSSMDASIVDSMQGVLGIRPHVPKSERLDTFSSRWRREFLHDNPEIDRAELSAFGLWAYDSVWALAMAVEKVNTVKPRFEKLNDGKNSTDLENLGISQIGPKFLESILQTKFNGLSGEFWIKDGQLQSSAFHIVNVIGKGGRDIGFWTPTLGISGKLNQTGENVYTTNKDNLRAIIWPGESTVVPKGWEVPTSEKKLRIGVPVKDGFSEFVTVTKNPRTNATLVTGFCIDVFKAVTDSMPYAIPYDFVPFAKDDGQSAGGYNELVDQIYLQVYDGVVGDVTIVANRSQHVDFTLPFTESGVSMVVPIKGDDRNAWIFLKPLTMDLWLTTGIFFIITGFVVWVLEHRINEDFRGRPTQQIGMIFWFSFSTLVFAHKERVISNLARFVVIIWVFVVLILTSSYTASLTSMLTVQKYQPTVTDIKDLKKNGDYIGYQKGSFVKELMESMDFDSAKLMPYDSPEEYHAALQKGSRNDGVSAIVDEIPFIKIFLAKYCKTYMMVGPTHRTAGFGFVFPKGSPLVSDISRAVLNVTQGKKMDEIDSAWFGTPVLCPDQEGSTITSDSLTLQDFKGLFLIAGVASSAAFLLFLLIFLYEQRTILTSEGSILQKISSMTLKFVSEKEITSGGSKKRSPEKSSRGKKKLQLALLKLQ
;
A
#
# COMPACT_ATOMS: atom_id res chain seq x y z
N MET A 1 18.96 -39.92 6.82
CA MET A 1 17.54 -40.35 6.77
C MET A 1 17.01 -40.88 8.10
N MET A 2 17.83 -41.45 9.00
CA MET A 2 17.45 -41.78 10.39
C MET A 2 17.90 -40.69 11.40
N THR A 3 17.99 -39.45 10.94
CA THR A 3 18.50 -38.29 11.69
C THR A 3 17.36 -37.33 12.04
N LYS A 4 17.63 -36.35 12.90
CA LYS A 4 16.66 -35.30 13.25
C LYS A 4 16.12 -34.62 11.98
N GLY A 5 14.79 -34.46 11.89
CA GLY A 5 14.10 -33.87 10.74
C GLY A 5 13.30 -34.88 9.89
N TYR A 6 13.62 -36.16 9.97
CA TYR A 6 12.94 -37.23 9.22
C TYR A 6 11.81 -37.91 10.01
N VAL A 7 10.85 -38.48 9.30
CA VAL A 7 9.78 -39.32 9.85
C VAL A 7 9.66 -40.60 9.01
N TRP A 8 9.54 -41.74 9.69
CA TRP A 8 9.30 -43.03 9.07
C TRP A 8 8.09 -43.68 9.72
N ILE A 9 7.18 -44.18 8.87
CA ILE A 9 6.02 -44.95 9.28
C ILE A 9 6.12 -46.32 8.63
N ILE A 10 6.09 -47.37 9.44
CA ILE A 10 6.17 -48.76 9.01
C ILE A 10 4.82 -49.45 9.18
N THR A 11 4.57 -50.45 8.35
CA THR A 11 3.32 -51.23 8.38
C THR A 11 3.32 -52.26 9.50
N ASP A 12 2.16 -52.89 9.69
CA ASP A 12 1.97 -53.98 10.65
C ASP A 12 2.87 -55.20 10.39
N GLY A 13 3.09 -55.55 9.13
CA GLY A 13 4.03 -56.61 8.74
C GLY A 13 5.41 -56.45 9.37
N LEU A 14 5.97 -55.24 9.39
CA LEU A 14 7.31 -54.99 9.95
C LEU A 14 7.26 -54.76 11.47
N THR A 15 6.24 -54.05 11.95
CA THR A 15 6.10 -53.69 13.37
C THR A 15 5.89 -54.92 14.26
N ASP A 16 5.18 -55.92 13.75
CA ASP A 16 4.89 -57.17 14.46
C ASP A 16 6.12 -58.09 14.56
N LEU A 17 7.09 -57.92 13.66
CA LEU A 17 8.35 -58.67 13.66
C LEU A 17 9.46 -58.05 14.52
N LEU A 18 9.27 -56.82 15.03
CA LEU A 18 10.29 -56.10 15.80
C LEU A 18 10.87 -56.90 16.98
N SER A 19 10.08 -57.76 17.62
CA SER A 19 10.58 -58.58 18.74
C SER A 19 11.37 -59.82 18.32
N SER A 20 11.25 -60.23 17.05
CA SER A 20 12.00 -61.33 16.44
C SER A 20 13.23 -60.86 15.65
N MET A 21 13.37 -59.55 15.41
CA MET A 21 14.51 -58.97 14.70
C MET A 21 15.75 -58.88 15.58
N ASP A 22 16.92 -58.90 14.93
CA ASP A 22 18.19 -58.65 15.59
C ASP A 22 18.21 -57.28 16.27
N ALA A 23 18.74 -57.23 17.48
CA ALA A 23 18.79 -55.99 18.27
C ALA A 23 19.53 -54.85 17.56
N SER A 24 20.51 -55.15 16.70
CA SER A 24 21.22 -54.16 15.87
C SER A 24 20.33 -53.52 14.81
N ILE A 25 19.41 -54.29 14.23
CA ILE A 25 18.45 -53.80 13.23
C ILE A 25 17.43 -52.89 13.91
N VAL A 26 16.87 -53.34 15.04
CA VAL A 26 15.90 -52.53 15.81
C VAL A 26 16.54 -51.23 16.29
N ASP A 27 17.81 -51.27 16.71
CA ASP A 27 18.55 -50.09 17.12
C ASP A 27 18.77 -49.10 15.96
N SER A 28 18.93 -49.58 14.73
CA SER A 28 19.01 -48.68 13.55
C SER A 28 17.70 -47.96 13.24
N MET A 29 16.58 -48.41 13.81
CA MET A 29 15.23 -47.91 13.58
C MET A 29 14.73 -46.94 14.67
N GLN A 30 15.63 -46.31 15.44
CA GLN A 30 15.22 -45.36 16.48
C GLN A 30 14.27 -44.27 15.98
N GLY A 31 13.14 -44.11 16.66
CA GLY A 31 12.14 -43.08 16.40
C GLY A 31 11.19 -43.36 15.22
N VAL A 32 11.20 -44.58 14.69
CA VAL A 32 10.24 -45.04 13.67
C VAL A 32 8.89 -45.32 14.32
N LEU A 33 7.81 -44.88 13.68
CA LEU A 33 6.45 -45.18 14.09
C LEU A 33 5.90 -46.39 13.32
N GLY A 34 5.23 -47.28 14.02
CA GLY A 34 4.58 -48.46 13.44
C GLY A 34 3.19 -48.69 13.99
N ILE A 35 2.48 -49.63 13.38
CA ILE A 35 1.18 -50.12 13.86
C ILE A 35 1.26 -51.62 14.08
N ARG A 36 0.64 -52.17 15.12
CA ARG A 36 0.62 -53.62 15.39
C ARG A 36 -0.81 -54.10 15.66
N PRO A 37 -1.27 -55.24 15.12
CA PRO A 37 -2.60 -55.74 15.43
C PRO A 37 -2.77 -56.01 16.93
N HIS A 38 -3.92 -55.64 17.50
CA HIS A 38 -4.19 -55.94 18.91
C HIS A 38 -4.63 -57.40 19.06
N VAL A 39 -3.85 -58.16 19.84
CA VAL A 39 -4.26 -59.47 20.32
C VAL A 39 -4.73 -59.38 21.78
N PRO A 40 -5.97 -59.78 22.12
CA PRO A 40 -6.44 -59.83 23.50
C PRO A 40 -5.64 -60.85 24.32
N LYS A 41 -5.26 -60.46 25.54
CA LYS A 41 -4.59 -61.39 26.46
C LYS A 41 -5.58 -62.45 26.95
N SER A 42 -5.19 -63.72 26.90
CA SER A 42 -5.96 -64.83 27.44
C SER A 42 -5.03 -65.91 27.99
N GLU A 43 -5.48 -66.63 29.02
CA GLU A 43 -4.71 -67.75 29.61
C GLU A 43 -4.42 -68.85 28.58
N ARG A 44 -5.35 -69.06 27.64
CA ARG A 44 -5.19 -70.00 26.51
C ARG A 44 -4.04 -69.59 25.60
N LEU A 45 -3.92 -68.29 25.29
CA LEU A 45 -2.82 -67.74 24.50
C LEU A 45 -1.48 -67.86 25.22
N ASP A 46 -1.43 -67.56 26.52
CA ASP A 46 -0.19 -67.63 27.31
C ASP A 46 0.32 -69.09 27.41
N THR A 47 -0.59 -70.03 27.63
CA THR A 47 -0.28 -71.47 27.67
C THR A 47 0.20 -71.97 26.30
N PHE A 48 -0.49 -71.58 25.22
CA PHE A 48 -0.11 -71.94 23.86
C PHE A 48 1.26 -71.35 23.49
N SER A 49 1.49 -70.07 23.75
CA SER A 49 2.74 -69.38 23.43
C SER A 49 3.92 -69.97 24.18
N SER A 50 3.73 -70.35 25.45
CA SER A 50 4.75 -71.02 26.25
C SER A 50 5.10 -72.41 25.71
N ARG A 51 4.08 -73.19 25.32
CA ARG A 51 4.27 -74.51 24.71
C ARG A 51 4.97 -74.40 23.36
N TRP A 52 4.48 -73.51 22.49
CA TRP A 52 5.03 -73.27 21.16
C TRP A 52 6.49 -72.83 21.25
N ARG A 53 6.81 -71.87 22.13
CA ARG A 53 8.19 -71.39 22.32
C ARG A 53 9.12 -72.53 22.72
N ARG A 54 8.68 -73.42 23.62
CA ARG A 54 9.49 -74.57 24.07
C ARG A 54 9.78 -75.55 22.93
N GLU A 55 8.77 -75.89 22.13
CA GLU A 55 8.93 -76.80 20.99
C GLU A 55 9.75 -76.15 19.87
N PHE A 56 9.48 -74.88 19.55
CA PHE A 56 10.19 -74.16 18.50
C PHE A 56 11.68 -73.99 18.79
N LEU A 57 12.05 -73.65 20.02
CA LEU A 57 13.45 -73.52 20.43
C LEU A 57 14.17 -74.88 20.51
N HIS A 58 13.44 -75.97 20.80
CA HIS A 58 13.99 -77.31 20.75
C HIS A 58 14.40 -77.69 19.31
N ASP A 59 13.56 -77.35 18.33
CA ASP A 59 13.80 -77.65 16.92
C ASP A 59 14.75 -76.64 16.25
N ASN A 60 14.92 -75.45 16.83
CA ASN A 60 15.76 -74.36 16.31
C ASN A 60 16.68 -73.79 17.41
N PRO A 61 17.75 -74.51 17.79
CA PRO A 61 18.61 -74.14 18.91
C PRO A 61 19.45 -72.88 18.66
N GLU A 62 19.61 -72.45 17.40
CA GLU A 62 20.37 -71.25 17.00
C GLU A 62 19.60 -69.93 17.27
N ILE A 63 18.30 -70.01 17.62
CA ILE A 63 17.46 -68.83 17.83
C ILE A 63 17.34 -68.53 19.32
N ASP A 64 17.91 -67.42 19.78
CA ASP A 64 17.89 -67.02 21.20
C ASP A 64 16.53 -66.52 21.69
N ARG A 65 15.70 -65.96 20.79
CA ARG A 65 14.40 -65.37 21.13
C ARG A 65 13.35 -65.71 20.08
N ALA A 66 12.35 -66.46 20.49
CA ALA A 66 11.17 -66.75 19.69
C ALA A 66 9.92 -66.13 20.33
N GLU A 67 9.32 -65.18 19.64
CA GLU A 67 8.00 -64.64 19.95
C GLU A 67 7.06 -64.92 18.78
N LEU A 68 5.82 -65.27 19.12
CA LEU A 68 4.80 -65.58 18.13
C LEU A 68 4.18 -64.26 17.65
N SER A 69 4.24 -64.04 16.34
CA SER A 69 3.61 -62.89 15.68
C SER A 69 2.08 -63.03 15.66
N ALA A 70 1.37 -61.92 15.49
CA ALA A 70 -0.06 -61.91 15.24
C ALA A 70 -0.42 -62.74 13.99
N PHE A 71 0.44 -62.73 12.97
CA PHE A 71 0.28 -63.57 11.78
C PHE A 71 0.34 -65.08 12.11
N GLY A 72 1.24 -65.48 13.02
CA GLY A 72 1.31 -66.86 13.49
C GLY A 72 0.03 -67.29 14.22
N LEU A 73 -0.55 -66.39 15.01
CA LEU A 73 -1.83 -66.61 15.68
C LEU A 73 -2.99 -66.70 14.68
N TRP A 74 -3.04 -65.83 13.67
CA TRP A 74 -4.04 -65.90 12.62
C TRP A 74 -3.93 -67.17 11.78
N ALA A 75 -2.73 -67.68 11.53
CA ALA A 75 -2.54 -68.96 10.87
C ALA A 75 -3.14 -70.11 11.69
N TYR A 76 -2.90 -70.12 13.01
CA TYR A 76 -3.49 -71.11 13.91
C TYR A 76 -5.02 -71.06 13.91
N ASP A 77 -5.59 -69.86 14.05
CA ASP A 77 -7.05 -69.69 14.05
C ASP A 77 -7.66 -70.01 12.68
N SER A 78 -6.98 -69.71 11.58
CA SER A 78 -7.45 -70.04 10.23
C SER A 78 -7.54 -71.54 9.99
N VAL A 79 -6.59 -72.33 10.51
CA VAL A 79 -6.65 -73.80 10.45
C VAL A 79 -7.81 -74.34 11.29
N TRP A 80 -8.07 -73.75 12.45
CA TRP A 80 -9.25 -74.07 13.26
C TRP A 80 -10.55 -73.76 12.54
N ALA A 81 -10.64 -72.57 11.91
CA ALA A 81 -11.79 -72.18 11.12
C ALA A 81 -12.06 -73.16 9.97
N LEU A 82 -10.99 -73.59 9.29
CA LEU A 82 -11.04 -74.57 8.23
C LEU A 82 -11.54 -75.93 8.75
N ALA A 83 -11.01 -76.41 9.87
CA ALA A 83 -11.41 -77.67 10.48
C ALA A 83 -12.90 -77.67 10.87
N MET A 84 -13.37 -76.58 11.51
CA MET A 84 -14.78 -76.41 11.86
C MET A 84 -15.68 -76.37 10.62
N ALA A 85 -15.23 -75.71 9.54
CA ALA A 85 -15.99 -75.67 8.30
C ALA A 85 -16.08 -77.06 7.62
N VAL A 86 -14.99 -77.83 7.63
CA VAL A 86 -14.98 -79.21 7.10
C VAL A 86 -15.92 -80.10 7.91
N GLU A 87 -15.86 -80.01 9.23
CA GLU A 87 -16.73 -80.76 10.15
C GLU A 87 -18.21 -80.43 9.91
N LYS A 88 -18.54 -79.14 9.74
CA LYS A 88 -19.91 -78.66 9.51
C LYS A 88 -20.48 -79.12 8.17
N VAL A 89 -19.65 -79.20 7.12
CA VAL A 89 -20.09 -79.68 5.80
C VAL A 89 -20.27 -81.20 5.78
N ASN A 90 -19.66 -81.94 6.72
CA ASN A 90 -19.84 -83.38 6.98
C ASN A 90 -19.94 -84.23 5.70
N THR A 91 -18.86 -84.30 4.91
CA THR A 91 -18.85 -85.00 3.62
C THR A 91 -17.75 -86.05 3.54
N VAL A 92 -18.15 -87.28 3.17
CA VAL A 92 -17.24 -88.44 3.09
C VAL A 92 -16.54 -88.53 1.72
N LYS A 93 -17.09 -87.91 0.65
CA LYS A 93 -16.45 -87.85 -0.69
C LYS A 93 -16.87 -86.59 -1.50
N PRO A 94 -15.92 -85.76 -1.97
CA PRO A 94 -16.24 -84.65 -2.86
C PRO A 94 -16.58 -85.10 -4.29
N ARG A 95 -17.66 -84.57 -4.85
CA ARG A 95 -18.09 -84.81 -6.24
C ARG A 95 -17.70 -83.62 -7.11
N PHE A 96 -16.96 -83.88 -8.17
CA PHE A 96 -16.50 -82.87 -9.14
C PHE A 96 -17.27 -83.04 -10.45
N GLU A 97 -17.75 -81.93 -11.00
CA GLU A 97 -18.44 -81.89 -12.29
C GLU A 97 -17.47 -81.33 -13.33
N LYS A 98 -17.19 -82.11 -14.38
CA LYS A 98 -16.34 -81.67 -15.50
C LYS A 98 -17.18 -80.89 -16.49
N LEU A 99 -16.68 -79.72 -16.94
CA LEU A 99 -17.49 -78.81 -17.75
C LEU A 99 -17.56 -79.14 -19.24
N ASN A 100 -16.63 -79.92 -19.83
CA ASN A 100 -16.73 -80.52 -21.18
C ASN A 100 -15.47 -81.36 -21.56
N ASP A 101 -15.64 -82.51 -22.23
CA ASP A 101 -14.55 -83.30 -22.86
C ASP A 101 -14.24 -82.79 -24.30
N GLY A 102 -14.05 -81.48 -24.45
CA GLY A 102 -13.69 -80.87 -25.74
C GLY A 102 -12.21 -81.12 -26.07
N LYS A 103 -11.91 -81.75 -27.22
CA LYS A 103 -10.55 -82.15 -27.64
C LYS A 103 -9.48 -81.04 -27.75
N ASN A 104 -9.86 -79.78 -27.57
CA ASN A 104 -8.97 -78.61 -27.63
C ASN A 104 -9.09 -77.72 -26.38
N SER A 105 -9.39 -78.30 -25.21
CA SER A 105 -9.41 -77.58 -23.95
C SER A 105 -7.99 -77.44 -23.38
N THR A 106 -7.67 -76.25 -22.85
CA THR A 106 -6.42 -76.04 -22.09
C THR A 106 -6.50 -76.82 -20.78
N ASP A 107 -5.37 -77.26 -20.20
CA ASP A 107 -5.36 -78.12 -18.99
C ASP A 107 -6.19 -77.57 -17.80
N LEU A 108 -6.43 -76.25 -17.78
CA LEU A 108 -7.25 -75.57 -16.78
C LEU A 108 -8.77 -75.80 -16.97
N GLU A 109 -9.24 -75.97 -18.21
CA GLU A 109 -10.65 -76.25 -18.54
C GLU A 109 -11.05 -77.71 -18.25
N ASN A 110 -10.07 -78.59 -18.07
CA ASN A 110 -10.27 -79.98 -17.63
C ASN A 110 -10.46 -80.12 -16.10
N LEU A 111 -10.22 -79.05 -15.32
CA LEU A 111 -10.41 -79.07 -13.86
C LEU A 111 -11.91 -79.10 -13.55
N GLY A 112 -12.36 -80.20 -12.92
CA GLY A 112 -13.75 -80.32 -12.48
C GLY A 112 -14.09 -79.31 -11.37
N ILE A 113 -15.27 -78.70 -11.44
CA ILE A 113 -15.77 -77.81 -10.39
C ILE A 113 -16.37 -78.66 -9.27
N SER A 114 -15.92 -78.42 -8.03
CA SER A 114 -16.48 -79.08 -6.85
C SER A 114 -17.88 -78.57 -6.58
N GLN A 115 -18.87 -79.48 -6.57
CA GLN A 115 -20.25 -79.17 -6.18
C GLN A 115 -20.38 -78.80 -4.70
N ILE A 116 -19.36 -79.12 -3.90
CA ILE A 116 -19.29 -78.82 -2.47
C ILE A 116 -18.62 -77.47 -2.23
N GLY A 117 -17.83 -76.97 -3.19
CA GLY A 117 -17.08 -75.72 -3.08
C GLY A 117 -17.92 -74.53 -2.56
N PRO A 118 -19.11 -74.25 -3.13
CA PRO A 118 -19.96 -73.16 -2.66
C PRO A 118 -20.45 -73.35 -1.21
N LYS A 119 -20.89 -74.56 -0.85
CA LYS A 119 -21.34 -74.88 0.53
C LYS A 119 -20.19 -74.82 1.53
N PHE A 120 -19.00 -75.22 1.11
CA PHE A 120 -17.79 -75.14 1.92
C PHE A 120 -17.34 -73.70 2.15
N LEU A 121 -17.36 -72.87 1.10
CA LEU A 121 -17.10 -71.45 1.21
C LEU A 121 -18.12 -70.77 2.13
N GLU A 122 -19.41 -71.08 1.97
CA GLU A 122 -20.46 -70.57 2.86
C GLU A 122 -20.20 -70.97 4.32
N SER A 123 -19.79 -72.23 4.56
CA SER A 123 -19.44 -72.70 5.90
C SER A 123 -18.24 -71.97 6.49
N ILE A 124 -17.20 -71.69 5.70
CA ILE A 124 -16.04 -70.89 6.13
C ILE A 124 -16.47 -69.47 6.49
N LEU A 125 -17.25 -68.81 5.63
CA LEU A 125 -17.72 -67.44 5.86
C LEU A 125 -18.65 -67.31 7.07
N GLN A 126 -19.41 -68.35 7.40
CA GLN A 126 -20.28 -68.40 8.59
C GLN A 126 -19.54 -68.79 9.88
N THR A 127 -18.25 -69.12 9.82
CA THR A 127 -17.51 -69.59 10.99
C THR A 127 -17.22 -68.43 11.95
N LYS A 128 -17.72 -68.56 13.17
CA LYS A 128 -17.52 -67.62 14.27
C LYS A 128 -17.08 -68.35 15.51
N PHE A 129 -15.93 -67.98 16.07
CA PHE A 129 -15.47 -68.55 17.34
C PHE A 129 -14.44 -67.63 18.00
N ASN A 130 -14.16 -67.89 19.28
CA ASN A 130 -13.07 -67.23 20.00
C ASN A 130 -11.79 -68.07 19.86
N GLY A 131 -10.89 -67.59 19.01
CA GLY A 131 -9.57 -68.17 18.77
C GLY A 131 -8.51 -67.68 19.75
N LEU A 132 -7.24 -67.88 19.39
CA LEU A 132 -6.10 -67.35 20.14
C LEU A 132 -5.86 -65.85 19.87
N SER A 133 -6.21 -65.38 18.67
CA SER A 133 -6.07 -63.97 18.27
C SER A 133 -7.25 -63.08 18.69
N GLY A 134 -8.30 -63.66 19.29
CA GLY A 134 -9.52 -62.96 19.68
C GLY A 134 -10.77 -63.56 19.02
N GLU A 135 -11.78 -62.75 18.78
CA GLU A 135 -12.98 -63.16 18.04
C GLU A 135 -12.64 -63.32 16.56
N PHE A 136 -12.74 -64.55 16.04
CA PHE A 136 -12.55 -64.85 14.64
C PHE A 136 -13.87 -64.70 13.89
N TRP A 137 -13.91 -63.78 12.94
CA TRP A 137 -15.07 -63.54 12.08
C TRP A 137 -14.63 -62.97 10.73
N ILE A 138 -15.00 -63.66 9.65
CA ILE A 138 -14.71 -63.24 8.28
C ILE A 138 -15.96 -62.56 7.71
N LYS A 139 -15.84 -61.28 7.38
CA LYS A 139 -16.89 -60.52 6.68
C LYS A 139 -16.36 -60.10 5.32
N ASP A 140 -17.13 -60.37 4.25
CA ASP A 140 -16.76 -60.04 2.87
C ASP A 140 -15.37 -60.60 2.45
N GLY A 141 -15.00 -61.77 2.99
CA GLY A 141 -13.71 -62.41 2.72
C GLY A 141 -12.52 -61.84 3.51
N GLN A 142 -12.74 -60.93 4.45
CA GLN A 142 -11.70 -60.32 5.28
C GLN A 142 -11.93 -60.57 6.78
N LEU A 143 -10.84 -60.86 7.50
CA LEU A 143 -10.84 -60.91 8.96
C LEU A 143 -11.09 -59.50 9.50
N GLN A 144 -12.12 -59.33 10.33
CA GLN A 144 -12.41 -58.03 10.94
C GLN A 144 -11.40 -57.77 12.07
N SER A 145 -10.40 -56.91 11.83
CA SER A 145 -9.48 -56.47 12.87
C SER A 145 -10.10 -55.36 13.71
N SER A 146 -10.20 -55.59 15.02
CA SER A 146 -10.96 -54.74 15.94
C SER A 146 -10.15 -53.54 16.47
N ALA A 147 -8.82 -53.65 16.53
CA ALA A 147 -7.94 -52.63 17.10
C ALA A 147 -6.47 -52.80 16.70
N PHE A 148 -5.74 -51.69 16.65
CA PHE A 148 -4.29 -51.64 16.43
C PHE A 148 -3.59 -50.91 17.58
N HIS A 149 -2.35 -51.28 17.89
CA HIS A 149 -1.42 -50.56 18.74
C HIS A 149 -0.59 -49.63 17.88
N ILE A 150 -0.40 -48.39 18.33
CA ILE A 150 0.56 -47.46 17.75
C ILE A 150 1.86 -47.62 18.51
N VAL A 151 2.93 -47.99 17.81
CA VAL A 151 4.21 -48.37 18.41
C VAL A 151 5.28 -47.36 17.99
N ASN A 152 6.09 -46.89 18.95
CA ASN A 152 7.32 -46.16 18.66
C ASN A 152 8.53 -47.07 18.89
N VAL A 153 9.45 -47.16 17.93
CA VAL A 153 10.68 -47.92 18.10
C VAL A 153 11.66 -47.12 18.96
N ILE A 154 11.97 -47.64 20.16
CA ILE A 154 12.89 -47.01 21.12
C ILE A 154 13.81 -48.08 21.73
N GLY A 155 15.12 -47.87 21.64
CA GLY A 155 16.13 -48.82 22.11
C GLY A 155 16.05 -50.14 21.35
N LYS A 156 15.96 -51.26 22.08
CA LYS A 156 15.94 -52.61 21.53
C LYS A 156 14.52 -53.16 21.26
N GLY A 157 13.50 -52.31 21.20
CA GLY A 157 12.12 -52.77 21.00
C GLY A 157 11.11 -51.68 20.67
N GLY A 158 9.86 -52.10 20.48
CA GLY A 158 8.73 -51.21 20.28
C GLY A 158 8.07 -50.82 21.61
N ARG A 159 7.82 -49.53 21.81
CA ARG A 159 7.05 -48.98 22.92
C ARG A 159 5.66 -48.60 22.44
N ASP A 160 4.63 -49.18 23.06
CA ASP A 160 3.25 -48.81 22.77
C ASP A 160 2.96 -47.37 23.24
N ILE A 161 2.45 -46.55 22.32
CA ILE A 161 2.08 -45.14 22.51
C ILE A 161 0.58 -44.99 22.80
N GLY A 162 -0.23 -45.79 22.12
CA GLY A 162 -1.69 -45.73 22.15
C GLY A 162 -2.31 -46.78 21.23
N PHE A 163 -3.60 -46.65 21.01
CA PHE A 163 -4.42 -47.58 20.24
C PHE A 163 -5.19 -46.84 19.14
N TRP A 164 -5.52 -47.55 18.09
CA TRP A 164 -6.51 -47.15 17.10
C TRP A 164 -7.62 -48.17 17.04
N THR A 165 -8.88 -47.71 17.07
CA THR A 165 -10.05 -48.57 16.82
C THR A 165 -10.96 -47.91 15.78
N PRO A 166 -11.73 -48.70 15.00
CA PRO A 166 -12.65 -48.15 14.01
C PRO A 166 -13.71 -47.20 14.60
N THR A 167 -14.11 -47.40 15.86
CA THR A 167 -15.17 -46.64 16.52
C THR A 167 -14.69 -45.39 17.25
N LEU A 168 -13.49 -45.42 17.86
CA LEU A 168 -13.00 -44.34 18.73
C LEU A 168 -11.87 -43.50 18.09
N GLY A 169 -11.31 -43.94 16.96
CA GLY A 169 -10.15 -43.28 16.35
C GLY A 169 -8.87 -43.56 17.15
N ILE A 170 -8.04 -42.55 17.37
CA ILE A 170 -6.75 -42.69 18.10
C ILE A 170 -6.96 -42.37 19.58
N SER A 171 -6.58 -43.28 20.47
CA SER A 171 -6.78 -43.12 21.91
C SER A 171 -5.64 -43.71 22.75
N GLY A 172 -5.45 -43.20 23.97
CA GLY A 172 -4.47 -43.76 24.90
C GLY A 172 -4.90 -45.06 25.60
N LYS A 173 -6.20 -45.41 25.55
CA LYS A 173 -6.79 -46.57 26.22
C LYS A 173 -7.84 -47.23 25.33
N LEU A 174 -7.82 -48.57 25.27
CA LEU A 174 -8.70 -49.38 24.43
C LEU A 174 -10.21 -49.19 24.74
N ASN A 175 -10.56 -49.03 26.02
CA ASN A 175 -11.95 -48.81 26.47
C ASN A 175 -12.04 -47.49 27.25
N GLN A 176 -12.81 -46.53 26.74
CA GLN A 176 -13.21 -45.33 27.47
C GLN A 176 -14.68 -45.47 27.87
N THR A 177 -14.99 -45.31 29.16
CA THR A 177 -16.35 -45.41 29.73
C THR A 177 -17.17 -44.13 29.53
N GLY A 178 -17.09 -43.50 28.37
CA GLY A 178 -17.80 -42.26 28.03
C GLY A 178 -18.45 -42.31 26.64
N GLU A 179 -19.18 -41.26 26.25
CA GLU A 179 -19.79 -41.14 24.92
C GLU A 179 -18.74 -41.40 23.82
N ASN A 180 -19.04 -42.35 22.92
CA ASN A 180 -18.18 -42.77 21.82
C ASN A 180 -18.10 -41.69 20.73
N VAL A 181 -17.37 -40.62 20.99
CA VAL A 181 -17.01 -39.62 19.98
C VAL A 181 -15.73 -40.08 19.28
N TYR A 182 -15.74 -40.13 17.95
CA TYR A 182 -14.53 -40.40 17.18
C TYR A 182 -13.51 -39.28 17.43
N THR A 183 -12.33 -39.62 17.95
CA THR A 183 -11.30 -38.61 18.28
C THR A 183 -9.99 -38.88 17.54
N THR A 184 -9.34 -37.80 17.11
CA THR A 184 -7.94 -37.80 16.63
C THR A 184 -7.02 -37.08 17.62
N ASN A 185 -7.50 -36.87 18.85
CA ASN A 185 -6.83 -36.06 19.84
C ASN A 185 -5.59 -36.77 20.41
N LYS A 186 -4.47 -36.04 20.51
CA LYS A 186 -3.15 -36.54 20.91
C LYS A 186 -2.88 -36.40 22.41
N ASP A 187 -3.73 -35.68 23.15
CA ASP A 187 -3.47 -35.27 24.54
C ASP A 187 -3.24 -36.44 25.50
N ASN A 188 -3.76 -37.62 25.18
CA ASN A 188 -3.67 -38.83 26.02
C ASN A 188 -2.63 -39.86 25.51
N LEU A 189 -1.83 -39.53 24.49
CA LEU A 189 -0.80 -40.41 23.95
C LEU A 189 0.52 -40.25 24.72
N ARG A 190 1.30 -41.33 24.80
CA ARG A 190 2.66 -41.23 25.35
C ARG A 190 3.56 -40.39 24.44
N ALA A 191 4.59 -39.76 25.02
CA ALA A 191 5.53 -38.94 24.27
C ALA A 191 6.21 -39.74 23.15
N ILE A 192 6.22 -39.17 21.95
CA ILE A 192 6.86 -39.72 20.75
C ILE A 192 8.27 -39.16 20.65
N ILE A 193 9.24 -40.05 20.42
CA ILE A 193 10.62 -39.72 20.11
C ILE A 193 10.80 -39.96 18.61
N TRP A 194 11.27 -38.95 17.89
CA TRP A 194 11.53 -38.99 16.45
C TRP A 194 12.98 -39.39 16.18
N PRO A 195 13.33 -39.75 14.93
CA PRO A 195 14.70 -40.06 14.54
C PRO A 195 15.68 -38.95 14.96
N GLY A 196 16.89 -39.34 15.36
CA GLY A 196 17.88 -38.43 15.96
C GLY A 196 17.54 -37.96 17.39
N GLU A 197 16.79 -38.77 18.14
CA GLU A 197 16.41 -38.53 19.55
C GLU A 197 15.64 -37.21 19.79
N SER A 198 14.94 -36.71 18.77
CA SER A 198 14.23 -35.44 18.88
C SER A 198 12.81 -35.62 19.43
N THR A 199 12.39 -34.75 20.35
CA THR A 199 10.99 -34.63 20.79
C THR A 199 10.18 -33.64 19.95
N VAL A 200 10.84 -32.93 19.03
CA VAL A 200 10.20 -31.94 18.15
C VAL A 200 9.58 -32.66 16.96
N VAL A 201 8.28 -32.48 16.74
CA VAL A 201 7.56 -33.06 15.60
C VAL A 201 8.09 -32.45 14.29
N PRO A 202 8.66 -33.25 13.38
CA PRO A 202 9.05 -32.75 12.06
C PRO A 202 7.82 -32.28 11.29
N LYS A 203 7.91 -31.12 10.63
CA LYS A 203 6.82 -30.53 9.85
C LYS A 203 7.24 -30.34 8.40
N GLY A 204 6.42 -30.85 7.48
CA GLY A 204 6.60 -30.62 6.04
C GLY A 204 7.67 -31.50 5.40
N TRP A 205 8.22 -31.02 4.29
CA TRP A 205 9.30 -31.67 3.55
C TRP A 205 10.64 -31.05 3.97
N GLU A 206 11.58 -31.87 4.43
CA GLU A 206 12.97 -31.45 4.58
C GLU A 206 13.63 -31.52 3.19
N VAL A 207 14.07 -30.37 2.67
CA VAL A 207 14.92 -30.35 1.45
C VAL A 207 16.17 -31.17 1.79
N PRO A 208 16.54 -32.19 0.99
CA PRO A 208 17.57 -33.14 1.38
C PRO A 208 18.90 -32.40 1.60
N THR A 209 19.58 -32.76 2.68
CA THR A 209 20.92 -32.31 3.13
C THR A 209 20.93 -31.05 4.03
N SER A 210 20.91 -31.31 5.34
CA SER A 210 21.78 -30.71 6.37
C SER A 210 22.43 -29.36 6.04
N GLU A 211 22.12 -28.36 6.89
CA GLU A 211 22.91 -27.13 7.16
C GLU A 211 22.96 -26.00 6.12
N LYS A 212 22.64 -26.21 4.84
CA LYS A 212 22.79 -25.13 3.85
C LYS A 212 21.62 -24.14 3.89
N LYS A 213 21.75 -23.13 4.74
CA LYS A 213 20.88 -21.95 4.76
C LYS A 213 20.89 -21.24 3.40
N LEU A 214 19.75 -20.73 2.96
CA LEU A 214 19.67 -19.91 1.75
C LEU A 214 20.50 -18.65 1.92
N ARG A 215 21.39 -18.37 0.96
CA ARG A 215 22.17 -17.13 0.92
C ARG A 215 21.32 -16.05 0.26
N ILE A 216 20.72 -15.20 1.07
CA ILE A 216 19.84 -14.13 0.61
C ILE A 216 20.68 -12.86 0.39
N GLY A 217 20.85 -12.47 -0.86
CA GLY A 217 21.51 -11.23 -1.24
C GLY A 217 20.71 -10.02 -0.80
N VAL A 218 21.39 -9.00 -0.27
CA VAL A 218 20.75 -7.75 0.19
C VAL A 218 21.51 -6.55 -0.38
N PRO A 219 20.83 -5.56 -0.99
CA PRO A 219 21.49 -4.37 -1.52
C PRO A 219 22.12 -3.54 -0.40
N VAL A 220 23.25 -2.90 -0.71
CA VAL A 220 23.90 -1.92 0.17
C VAL A 220 23.85 -0.55 -0.51
N LYS A 221 23.38 0.46 0.23
CA LYS A 221 23.29 1.85 -0.24
C LYS A 221 23.38 2.82 0.93
N ASP A 222 23.78 4.06 0.63
CA ASP A 222 24.04 5.11 1.63
C ASP A 222 22.81 5.98 1.96
N GLY A 223 21.70 5.83 1.22
CA GLY A 223 20.47 6.60 1.43
C GLY A 223 19.19 5.75 1.35
N PHE A 224 18.06 6.33 1.77
CA PHE A 224 16.78 5.62 1.94
C PHE A 224 16.90 4.37 2.83
N SER A 225 17.54 4.56 3.99
CA SER A 225 17.81 3.55 5.02
C SER A 225 16.56 2.86 5.56
N GLU A 226 15.39 3.49 5.41
CA GLU A 226 14.10 2.97 5.84
C GLU A 226 13.74 1.66 5.12
N PHE A 227 14.15 1.48 3.86
CA PHE A 227 13.85 0.27 3.09
C PHE A 227 14.80 -0.89 3.42
N VAL A 228 16.10 -0.62 3.39
CA VAL A 228 17.17 -1.59 3.67
C VAL A 228 18.38 -0.83 4.21
N THR A 229 18.92 -1.30 5.33
CA THR A 229 20.15 -0.81 5.96
C THR A 229 20.98 -2.00 6.39
N VAL A 230 22.27 -1.94 6.05
CA VAL A 230 23.27 -2.92 6.46
C VAL A 230 24.27 -2.24 7.38
N THR A 231 24.31 -2.66 8.65
CA THR A 231 25.28 -2.17 9.63
C THR A 231 26.17 -3.31 10.09
N LYS A 232 27.48 -3.06 10.22
CA LYS A 232 28.41 -4.01 10.85
C LYS A 232 28.51 -3.69 12.33
N ASN A 233 28.24 -4.66 13.20
CA ASN A 233 28.44 -4.49 14.63
C ASN A 233 29.95 -4.38 14.92
N PRO A 234 30.44 -3.25 15.46
CA PRO A 234 31.88 -3.02 15.64
C PRO A 234 32.54 -3.95 16.66
N ARG A 235 31.76 -4.66 17.50
CA ARG A 235 32.29 -5.57 18.52
C ARG A 235 32.33 -7.04 18.09
N THR A 236 31.38 -7.47 17.25
CA THR A 236 31.23 -8.87 16.87
C THR A 236 31.53 -9.13 15.40
N ASN A 237 31.77 -8.09 14.59
CA ASN A 237 31.80 -8.14 13.13
C ASN A 237 30.56 -8.79 12.49
N ALA A 238 29.47 -8.97 13.26
CA ALA A 238 28.23 -9.51 12.76
C ALA A 238 27.53 -8.44 11.92
N THR A 239 27.06 -8.83 10.74
CA THR A 239 26.29 -7.97 9.86
C THR A 239 24.84 -7.97 10.33
N LEU A 240 24.35 -6.81 10.75
CA LEU A 240 22.96 -6.58 11.10
C LEU A 240 22.25 -5.94 9.91
N VAL A 241 21.22 -6.63 9.43
CA VAL A 241 20.40 -6.19 8.29
C VAL A 241 19.00 -5.86 8.81
N THR A 242 18.58 -4.61 8.60
CA THR A 242 17.29 -4.05 9.07
C THR A 242 16.67 -3.22 7.97
N GLY A 243 15.35 -3.06 7.97
CA GLY A 243 14.63 -2.24 6.99
C GLY A 243 13.24 -2.77 6.74
N PHE A 244 12.38 -1.94 6.15
CA PHE A 244 11.02 -2.30 5.77
C PHE A 244 10.97 -3.61 4.97
N CYS A 245 11.76 -3.72 3.89
CA CYS A 245 11.76 -4.91 3.03
C CYS A 245 12.21 -6.17 3.78
N ILE A 246 13.08 -6.01 4.77
CA ILE A 246 13.64 -7.09 5.58
C ILE A 246 12.59 -7.61 6.57
N ASP A 247 11.85 -6.72 7.20
CA ASP A 247 10.81 -7.09 8.16
C ASP A 247 9.57 -7.67 7.46
N VAL A 248 9.23 -7.17 6.27
CA VAL A 248 8.23 -7.83 5.40
C VAL A 248 8.69 -9.25 5.06
N PHE A 249 9.94 -9.45 4.64
CA PHE A 249 10.45 -10.79 4.33
C PHE A 249 10.39 -11.73 5.54
N LYS A 250 10.84 -11.28 6.72
CA LYS A 250 10.75 -12.07 7.97
C LYS A 250 9.30 -12.45 8.27
N ALA A 251 8.38 -11.49 8.21
CA ALA A 251 6.96 -11.73 8.45
C ALA A 251 6.36 -12.74 7.46
N VAL A 252 6.77 -12.67 6.19
CA VAL A 252 6.39 -13.63 5.15
C VAL A 252 6.94 -15.01 5.49
N THR A 253 8.22 -15.12 5.84
CA THR A 253 8.83 -16.41 6.18
C THR A 253 8.22 -17.06 7.42
N ASP A 254 7.86 -16.26 8.44
CA ASP A 254 7.21 -16.73 9.66
C ASP A 254 5.79 -17.25 9.42
N SER A 255 5.13 -16.76 8.36
CA SER A 255 3.74 -17.13 8.03
C SER A 255 3.63 -18.44 7.23
N MET A 256 4.75 -18.99 6.74
CA MET A 256 4.76 -20.18 5.91
C MET A 256 4.55 -21.47 6.72
N PRO A 257 3.99 -22.53 6.10
CA PRO A 257 3.72 -23.80 6.78
C PRO A 257 4.99 -24.62 7.09
N TYR A 258 6.14 -24.22 6.58
CA TYR A 258 7.45 -24.87 6.79
C TYR A 258 8.54 -23.82 7.04
N ALA A 259 9.60 -24.22 7.74
CA ALA A 259 10.72 -23.34 8.04
C ALA A 259 11.67 -23.22 6.83
N ILE A 260 12.01 -21.99 6.45
CA ILE A 260 13.06 -21.71 5.48
C ILE A 260 14.25 -21.10 6.24
N PRO A 261 15.34 -21.85 6.47
CA PRO A 261 16.52 -21.29 7.08
C PRO A 261 17.32 -20.46 6.06
N TYR A 262 17.65 -19.22 6.41
CA TYR A 262 18.36 -18.28 5.55
C TYR A 262 19.40 -17.46 6.33
N ASP A 263 20.41 -16.95 5.62
CA ASP A 263 21.33 -15.93 6.10
C ASP A 263 21.37 -14.77 5.10
N PHE A 264 21.39 -13.54 5.61
CA PHE A 264 21.54 -12.35 4.78
C PHE A 264 23.01 -12.12 4.44
N VAL A 265 23.29 -11.94 3.14
CA VAL A 265 24.63 -11.67 2.61
C VAL A 265 24.58 -10.32 1.88
N PRO A 266 25.22 -9.27 2.43
CA PRO A 266 25.26 -7.97 1.78
C PRO A 266 25.97 -8.02 0.43
N PHE A 267 25.43 -7.30 -0.55
CA PHE A 267 26.07 -7.07 -1.84
C PHE A 267 27.03 -5.88 -1.73
N ALA A 268 28.16 -6.11 -1.08
CA ALA A 268 29.19 -5.11 -0.83
C ALA A 268 30.58 -5.59 -1.28
N LYS A 269 31.45 -4.63 -1.61
CA LYS A 269 32.87 -4.85 -1.82
C LYS A 269 33.58 -5.00 -0.46
N ASP A 270 34.87 -5.34 -0.51
CA ASP A 270 35.70 -5.53 0.70
C ASP A 270 35.76 -4.28 1.60
N ASP A 271 35.60 -3.09 1.02
CA ASP A 271 35.56 -1.81 1.72
C ASP A 271 34.19 -1.49 2.38
N GLY A 272 33.17 -2.34 2.15
CA GLY A 272 31.82 -2.16 2.66
C GLY A 272 30.90 -1.28 1.80
N GLN A 273 31.39 -0.72 0.69
CA GLN A 273 30.55 -0.01 -0.27
C GLN A 273 29.76 -0.98 -1.14
N SER A 274 28.71 -0.48 -1.80
CA SER A 274 27.91 -1.26 -2.74
C SER A 274 28.77 -1.91 -3.83
N ALA A 275 28.55 -3.20 -4.06
CA ALA A 275 29.22 -3.96 -5.12
C ALA A 275 28.73 -3.61 -6.53
N GLY A 276 27.60 -2.92 -6.65
CA GLY A 276 26.98 -2.56 -7.93
C GLY A 276 25.54 -2.09 -7.79
N GLY A 277 24.87 -1.86 -8.92
CA GLY A 277 23.45 -1.54 -9.00
C GLY A 277 22.54 -2.78 -8.87
N TYR A 278 21.23 -2.54 -8.90
CA TYR A 278 20.23 -3.61 -8.73
C TYR A 278 20.22 -4.64 -9.86
N ASN A 279 20.57 -4.26 -11.08
CA ASN A 279 20.68 -5.21 -12.19
C ASN A 279 21.81 -6.23 -11.92
N GLU A 280 22.99 -5.74 -11.51
CA GLU A 280 24.15 -6.58 -11.19
C GLU A 280 23.91 -7.47 -9.96
N LEU A 281 23.15 -6.99 -8.97
CA LEU A 281 22.70 -7.79 -7.82
C LEU A 281 21.77 -8.93 -8.26
N VAL A 282 20.82 -8.65 -9.14
CA VAL A 282 19.90 -9.68 -9.66
C VAL A 282 20.65 -10.70 -10.52
N ASP A 283 21.64 -10.27 -11.30
CA ASP A 283 22.48 -11.16 -12.09
C ASP A 283 23.28 -12.15 -11.22
N GLN A 284 23.58 -11.80 -9.96
CA GLN A 284 24.22 -12.74 -9.02
C GLN A 284 23.36 -13.98 -8.71
N ILE A 285 22.03 -13.90 -8.87
CA ILE A 285 21.15 -15.07 -8.75
C ILE A 285 21.37 -16.00 -9.95
N TYR A 286 21.46 -15.44 -11.16
CA TYR A 286 21.75 -16.21 -12.37
C TYR A 286 23.13 -16.87 -12.29
N LEU A 287 24.12 -16.18 -11.71
CA LEU A 287 25.46 -16.71 -11.43
C LEU A 287 25.52 -17.68 -10.23
N GLN A 288 24.39 -17.98 -9.59
CA GLN A 288 24.27 -18.90 -8.44
C GLN A 288 25.10 -18.51 -7.21
N VAL A 289 25.46 -17.23 -7.09
CA VAL A 289 26.14 -16.67 -5.92
C VAL A 289 25.16 -16.50 -4.76
N TYR A 290 23.94 -16.05 -5.06
CA TYR A 290 22.83 -15.97 -4.11
C TYR A 290 21.70 -16.92 -4.49
N ASP A 291 21.01 -17.43 -3.47
CA ASP A 291 19.88 -18.35 -3.65
C ASP A 291 18.53 -17.59 -3.67
N GLY A 292 18.56 -16.28 -3.34
CA GLY A 292 17.49 -15.31 -3.50
C GLY A 292 17.98 -13.90 -3.17
N VAL A 293 17.20 -12.88 -3.48
CA VAL A 293 17.50 -11.48 -3.12
C VAL A 293 16.29 -10.85 -2.43
N VAL A 294 16.57 -10.15 -1.33
CA VAL A 294 15.59 -9.41 -0.54
C VAL A 294 16.03 -7.96 -0.41
N GLY A 295 15.14 -7.05 -0.75
CA GLY A 295 15.35 -5.62 -0.65
C GLY A 295 14.28 -4.87 -1.44
N ASP A 296 14.55 -3.60 -1.69
CA ASP A 296 13.77 -2.70 -2.54
C ASP A 296 14.03 -2.94 -4.03
N VAL A 297 13.86 -4.19 -4.47
CA VAL A 297 14.10 -4.60 -5.86
C VAL A 297 12.82 -4.49 -6.66
N THR A 298 12.79 -3.55 -7.61
CA THR A 298 11.66 -3.36 -8.53
C THR A 298 11.55 -4.48 -9.55
N ILE A 299 10.33 -4.97 -9.75
CA ILE A 299 9.99 -5.93 -10.80
C ILE A 299 9.95 -5.18 -12.15
N VAL A 300 10.93 -5.49 -13.02
CA VAL A 300 11.04 -4.94 -14.37
C VAL A 300 11.27 -6.03 -15.40
N ALA A 301 10.83 -5.79 -16.65
CA ALA A 301 10.85 -6.77 -17.73
C ALA A 301 12.26 -7.26 -18.10
N ASN A 302 13.29 -6.42 -17.96
CA ASN A 302 14.67 -6.83 -18.24
C ASN A 302 15.17 -7.89 -17.23
N ARG A 303 14.87 -7.67 -15.93
CA ARG A 303 15.25 -8.60 -14.86
C ARG A 303 14.47 -9.92 -14.94
N SER A 304 13.17 -9.87 -15.22
CA SER A 304 12.31 -11.07 -15.26
C SER A 304 12.67 -12.08 -16.36
N GLN A 305 13.55 -11.73 -17.29
CA GLN A 305 14.08 -12.69 -18.26
C GLN A 305 14.99 -13.73 -17.60
N HIS A 306 15.75 -13.32 -16.57
CA HIS A 306 16.81 -14.12 -15.93
C HIS A 306 16.38 -14.73 -14.58
N VAL A 307 15.41 -14.12 -13.91
CA VAL A 307 14.96 -14.51 -12.57
C VAL A 307 13.44 -14.50 -12.45
N ASP A 308 12.91 -15.19 -11.45
CA ASP A 308 11.49 -15.12 -11.10
C ASP A 308 11.27 -14.24 -9.87
N PHE A 309 10.27 -13.37 -9.96
CA PHE A 309 9.85 -12.50 -8.87
C PHE A 309 8.63 -13.07 -8.15
N THR A 310 8.55 -12.80 -6.85
CA THR A 310 7.29 -12.97 -6.11
C THR A 310 6.27 -11.92 -6.53
N LEU A 311 5.02 -12.09 -6.10
CA LEU A 311 4.05 -10.99 -6.13
C LEU A 311 4.60 -9.76 -5.39
N PRO A 312 4.28 -8.55 -5.87
CA PRO A 312 4.79 -7.34 -5.28
C PRO A 312 4.17 -7.06 -3.92
N PHE A 313 4.96 -6.47 -3.03
CA PHE A 313 4.53 -6.09 -1.67
C PHE A 313 4.50 -4.58 -1.44
N THR A 314 4.83 -3.76 -2.44
CA THR A 314 4.74 -2.29 -2.37
C THR A 314 3.95 -1.70 -3.52
N GLU A 315 3.66 -0.41 -3.40
CA GLU A 315 3.01 0.35 -4.47
C GLU A 315 3.82 0.37 -5.76
N SER A 316 3.08 0.44 -6.85
CA SER A 316 3.54 0.34 -8.22
C SER A 316 3.65 1.72 -8.87
N GLY A 317 4.78 2.00 -9.51
CA GLY A 317 4.93 3.14 -10.43
C GLY A 317 6.11 4.07 -10.14
N VAL A 318 6.51 4.77 -11.20
CA VAL A 318 7.51 5.84 -11.20
C VAL A 318 6.76 7.16 -11.38
N SER A 319 7.13 8.17 -10.59
CA SER A 319 6.56 9.52 -10.65
C SER A 319 7.66 10.56 -10.64
N MET A 320 7.28 11.82 -10.86
CA MET A 320 8.19 12.95 -10.73
C MET A 320 7.83 13.83 -9.54
N VAL A 321 8.85 14.31 -8.86
CA VAL A 321 8.79 15.31 -7.80
C VAL A 321 9.26 16.63 -8.35
N VAL A 322 8.43 17.66 -8.16
CA VAL A 322 8.72 19.01 -8.65
C VAL A 322 8.47 20.05 -7.56
N PRO A 323 9.18 21.19 -7.59
CA PRO A 323 8.89 22.31 -6.69
C PRO A 323 7.48 22.85 -6.94
N ILE A 324 6.77 23.14 -5.86
CA ILE A 324 5.51 23.88 -5.91
C ILE A 324 5.85 25.30 -6.34
N LYS A 325 5.13 25.83 -7.33
CA LYS A 325 5.35 27.18 -7.82
C LYS A 325 5.13 28.17 -6.67
N GLY A 326 6.17 28.96 -6.38
CA GLY A 326 6.13 29.98 -5.34
C GLY A 326 4.95 30.91 -5.54
N ASP A 327 4.35 31.32 -4.43
CA ASP A 327 3.27 32.31 -4.42
C ASP A 327 3.84 33.67 -4.80
N ASP A 328 3.93 33.93 -6.10
CA ASP A 328 4.14 35.28 -6.63
C ASP A 328 2.89 36.10 -6.31
N ARG A 329 2.79 36.54 -5.04
CA ARG A 329 1.80 37.49 -4.54
C ARG A 329 1.96 38.79 -5.29
N ASN A 330 1.35 38.81 -6.46
CA ASN A 330 1.47 39.89 -7.41
C ASN A 330 0.58 41.03 -6.92
N ALA A 331 1.15 42.21 -6.69
CA ALA A 331 0.43 43.41 -6.26
C ALA A 331 -0.71 43.85 -7.23
N TRP A 332 -0.77 43.21 -8.41
CA TRP A 332 -1.73 43.40 -9.49
C TRP A 332 -2.71 42.23 -9.63
N ILE A 333 -2.90 41.40 -8.60
CA ILE A 333 -3.82 40.25 -8.64
C ILE A 333 -5.24 40.65 -9.05
N PHE A 334 -5.69 41.87 -8.74
CA PHE A 334 -6.99 42.41 -9.12
C PHE A 334 -7.19 42.58 -10.64
N LEU A 335 -6.13 42.59 -11.46
CA LEU A 335 -6.25 42.64 -12.93
C LEU A 335 -6.40 41.25 -13.57
N LYS A 336 -5.98 40.18 -12.88
CA LYS A 336 -5.96 38.80 -13.42
C LYS A 336 -7.34 38.15 -13.67
N PRO A 337 -8.45 38.48 -12.97
CA PRO A 337 -9.75 37.82 -13.18
C PRO A 337 -10.37 38.06 -14.57
N LEU A 338 -9.94 39.10 -15.29
CA LEU A 338 -10.39 39.41 -16.65
C LEU A 338 -9.17 39.48 -17.57
N THR A 339 -9.30 38.94 -18.78
CA THR A 339 -8.25 39.03 -19.79
C THR A 339 -8.08 40.47 -20.29
N MET A 340 -6.88 40.81 -20.79
CA MET A 340 -6.62 42.15 -21.34
C MET A 340 -7.55 42.49 -22.51
N ASP A 341 -7.92 41.49 -23.32
CA ASP A 341 -8.87 41.66 -24.43
C ASP A 341 -10.26 42.09 -23.92
N LEU A 342 -10.71 41.50 -22.80
CA LEU A 342 -12.00 41.82 -22.19
C LEU A 342 -11.98 43.19 -21.51
N TRP A 343 -10.88 43.54 -20.85
CA TRP A 343 -10.64 44.88 -20.30
C TRP A 343 -10.75 45.96 -21.39
N LEU A 344 -10.05 45.77 -22.51
CA LEU A 344 -10.05 46.72 -23.62
C LEU A 344 -11.44 46.83 -24.28
N THR A 345 -12.09 45.69 -24.53
CA THR A 345 -13.43 45.64 -25.11
C THR A 345 -14.43 46.38 -24.22
N THR A 346 -14.38 46.16 -22.90
CA THR A 346 -15.26 46.83 -21.93
C THR A 346 -15.01 48.34 -21.94
N GLY A 347 -13.75 48.78 -21.99
CA GLY A 347 -13.39 50.21 -22.09
C GLY A 347 -13.89 50.88 -23.37
N ILE A 348 -13.84 50.18 -24.51
CA ILE A 348 -14.36 50.70 -25.79
C ILE A 348 -15.89 50.83 -25.75
N PHE A 349 -16.59 49.77 -25.34
CA PHE A 349 -18.05 49.80 -25.25
C PHE A 349 -18.56 50.79 -24.20
N PHE A 350 -17.79 51.04 -23.15
CA PHE A 350 -18.06 52.09 -22.17
C PHE A 350 -18.08 53.49 -22.82
N ILE A 351 -17.08 53.82 -23.63
CA ILE A 351 -17.02 55.11 -24.34
C ILE A 351 -18.17 55.23 -25.36
N ILE A 352 -18.42 54.15 -26.13
CA ILE A 352 -19.49 54.12 -27.14
C ILE A 352 -20.85 54.34 -26.46
N THR A 353 -21.12 53.65 -25.37
CA THR A 353 -22.41 53.77 -24.66
C THR A 353 -22.59 55.16 -24.08
N GLY A 354 -21.55 55.73 -23.47
CA GLY A 354 -21.57 57.12 -23.01
C GLY A 354 -21.87 58.12 -24.12
N PHE A 355 -21.25 57.93 -25.28
CA PHE A 355 -21.48 58.77 -26.45
C PHE A 355 -22.91 58.61 -26.99
N VAL A 356 -23.43 57.38 -27.09
CA VAL A 356 -24.81 57.12 -27.56
C VAL A 356 -25.83 57.74 -26.62
N VAL A 357 -25.67 57.56 -25.31
CA VAL A 357 -26.57 58.18 -24.32
C VAL A 357 -26.48 59.70 -24.38
N TRP A 358 -25.27 60.26 -24.52
CA TRP A 358 -25.08 61.70 -24.72
C TRP A 358 -25.82 62.19 -25.97
N VAL A 359 -25.69 61.55 -27.13
CA VAL A 359 -26.40 61.96 -28.36
C VAL A 359 -27.93 61.94 -28.16
N LEU A 360 -28.45 60.90 -27.50
CA LEU A 360 -29.89 60.71 -27.30
C LEU A 360 -30.49 61.66 -26.26
N GLU A 361 -29.74 62.01 -25.21
CA GLU A 361 -30.19 62.92 -24.15
C GLU A 361 -29.88 64.39 -24.45
N HIS A 362 -28.83 64.70 -25.23
CA HIS A 362 -28.37 66.07 -25.49
C HIS A 362 -29.47 66.97 -26.09
N ARG A 363 -30.35 66.40 -26.91
CA ARG A 363 -31.47 67.15 -27.50
C ARG A 363 -32.59 67.46 -26.50
N ILE A 364 -32.80 66.62 -25.48
CA ILE A 364 -34.03 66.60 -24.68
C ILE A 364 -33.78 67.05 -23.23
N ASN A 365 -32.59 66.84 -22.69
CA ASN A 365 -32.27 67.02 -21.28
C ASN A 365 -31.33 68.20 -21.06
N GLU A 366 -31.74 69.17 -20.23
CA GLU A 366 -30.94 70.37 -19.91
C GLU A 366 -29.72 70.01 -19.05
N ASP A 367 -29.75 68.91 -18.29
CA ASP A 367 -28.63 68.45 -17.44
C ASP A 367 -27.41 68.00 -18.27
N PHE A 368 -27.62 67.63 -19.54
CA PHE A 368 -26.57 67.24 -20.49
C PHE A 368 -26.13 68.40 -21.41
N ARG A 369 -26.56 69.64 -21.10
CA ARG A 369 -26.18 70.87 -21.83
C ARG A 369 -25.20 71.71 -21.00
N GLY A 370 -24.15 72.23 -21.64
CA GLY A 370 -23.08 72.96 -20.96
C GLY A 370 -21.96 73.37 -21.91
N ARG A 371 -20.84 73.90 -21.40
CA ARG A 371 -19.66 74.22 -22.22
C ARG A 371 -19.07 72.92 -22.83
N PRO A 372 -18.45 72.96 -24.04
CA PRO A 372 -17.95 71.75 -24.71
C PRO A 372 -17.02 70.87 -23.83
N THR A 373 -16.23 71.49 -22.97
CA THR A 373 -15.34 70.79 -22.01
C THR A 373 -16.11 70.08 -20.89
N GLN A 374 -17.24 70.62 -20.45
CA GLN A 374 -18.13 69.98 -19.47
C GLN A 374 -18.90 68.81 -20.10
N GLN A 375 -19.27 68.92 -21.37
CA GLN A 375 -19.99 67.85 -22.09
C GLN A 375 -19.14 66.59 -22.27
N ILE A 376 -17.86 66.74 -22.60
CA ILE A 376 -16.93 65.62 -22.68
C ILE A 376 -16.79 64.96 -21.29
N GLY A 377 -16.68 65.78 -20.23
CA GLY A 377 -16.66 65.29 -18.85
C GLY A 377 -17.90 64.47 -18.48
N MET A 378 -19.08 64.88 -18.95
CA MET A 378 -20.35 64.19 -18.70
C MET A 378 -20.45 62.82 -19.42
N ILE A 379 -19.87 62.67 -20.61
CA ILE A 379 -19.81 61.37 -21.32
C ILE A 379 -19.06 60.32 -20.49
N PHE A 380 -17.92 60.71 -19.91
CA PHE A 380 -17.12 59.82 -19.06
C PHE A 380 -17.75 59.65 -17.67
N TRP A 381 -18.24 60.73 -17.07
CA TRP A 381 -18.84 60.71 -15.72
C TRP A 381 -20.13 59.90 -15.67
N PHE A 382 -21.05 60.09 -16.62
CA PHE A 382 -22.31 59.35 -16.68
C PHE A 382 -22.03 57.85 -16.84
N SER A 383 -21.19 57.48 -17.81
CA SER A 383 -20.81 56.09 -18.04
C SER A 383 -20.16 55.46 -16.80
N PHE A 384 -19.27 56.20 -16.12
CA PHE A 384 -18.63 55.73 -14.89
C PHE A 384 -19.64 55.53 -13.75
N SER A 385 -20.60 56.44 -13.63
CA SER A 385 -21.67 56.36 -12.63
C SER A 385 -22.53 55.10 -12.79
N THR A 386 -22.68 54.59 -14.02
CA THR A 386 -23.39 53.33 -14.30
C THR A 386 -22.61 52.09 -13.86
N LEU A 387 -21.27 52.13 -13.84
CA LEU A 387 -20.42 51.02 -13.38
C LEU A 387 -20.46 50.82 -11.87
N VAL A 388 -20.58 51.92 -11.10
CA VAL A 388 -20.54 51.91 -9.62
C VAL A 388 -21.96 52.01 -9.02
N PHE A 389 -23.01 51.86 -9.84
CA PHE A 389 -24.42 52.00 -9.43
C PHE A 389 -24.73 53.36 -8.76
N ALA A 390 -23.99 54.42 -9.09
CA ALA A 390 -24.09 55.76 -8.50
C ALA A 390 -24.91 56.71 -9.39
N HIS A 391 -26.17 56.36 -9.70
CA HIS A 391 -27.00 57.16 -10.62
C HIS A 391 -27.46 58.48 -9.99
N LYS A 392 -26.86 59.60 -10.42
CA LYS A 392 -27.28 60.95 -10.01
C LYS A 392 -28.19 61.64 -11.04
N GLU A 393 -28.07 61.29 -12.32
CA GLU A 393 -28.78 61.96 -13.42
C GLU A 393 -29.97 61.12 -13.92
N ARG A 394 -31.11 61.77 -14.11
CA ARG A 394 -32.34 61.12 -14.60
C ARG A 394 -32.35 61.15 -16.13
N VAL A 395 -32.35 59.98 -16.74
CA VAL A 395 -32.49 59.79 -18.20
C VAL A 395 -33.95 59.98 -18.61
N ILE A 396 -34.22 60.92 -19.52
CA ILE A 396 -35.57 61.34 -19.92
C ILE A 396 -36.05 60.60 -21.17
N SER A 397 -35.15 60.33 -22.14
CA SER A 397 -35.45 59.67 -23.40
C SER A 397 -35.72 58.18 -23.21
N ASN A 398 -36.84 57.69 -23.78
CA ASN A 398 -37.19 56.27 -23.73
C ASN A 398 -36.16 55.39 -24.47
N LEU A 399 -35.54 55.89 -25.55
CA LEU A 399 -34.47 55.18 -26.27
C LEU A 399 -33.18 55.12 -25.47
N ALA A 400 -32.79 56.23 -24.82
CA ALA A 400 -31.62 56.24 -23.94
C ALA A 400 -31.84 55.33 -22.72
N ARG A 401 -33.06 55.30 -22.16
CA ARG A 401 -33.43 54.39 -21.07
C ARG A 401 -33.26 52.92 -21.46
N PHE A 402 -33.65 52.54 -22.68
CA PHE A 402 -33.44 51.18 -23.19
C PHE A 402 -31.96 50.82 -23.30
N VAL A 403 -31.14 51.71 -23.89
CA VAL A 403 -29.68 51.52 -23.99
C VAL A 403 -29.04 51.39 -22.61
N VAL A 404 -29.43 52.23 -21.65
CA VAL A 404 -28.93 52.18 -20.27
C VAL A 404 -29.35 50.90 -19.55
N ILE A 405 -30.57 50.40 -19.75
CA ILE A 405 -31.02 49.12 -19.13
C ILE A 405 -30.16 47.96 -19.63
N ILE A 406 -29.91 47.87 -20.94
CA ILE A 406 -29.05 46.82 -21.51
C ILE A 406 -27.62 46.96 -20.99
N TRP A 407 -27.08 48.19 -20.96
CA TRP A 407 -25.74 48.44 -20.48
C TRP A 407 -25.57 48.06 -19.00
N VAL A 408 -26.51 48.43 -18.14
CA VAL A 408 -26.53 48.03 -16.72
C VAL A 408 -26.58 46.51 -16.57
N PHE A 409 -27.31 45.79 -17.42
CA PHE A 409 -27.32 44.33 -17.42
C PHE A 409 -25.95 43.73 -17.79
N VAL A 410 -25.27 44.27 -18.81
CA VAL A 410 -23.90 43.87 -19.18
C VAL A 410 -22.93 44.12 -18.03
N VAL A 411 -22.97 45.31 -17.42
CA VAL A 411 -22.14 45.68 -16.28
C VAL A 411 -22.40 44.77 -15.07
N LEU A 412 -23.65 44.42 -14.80
CA LEU A 412 -24.02 43.51 -13.72
C LEU A 412 -23.38 42.14 -13.93
N ILE A 413 -23.48 41.57 -15.14
CA ILE A 413 -22.85 40.29 -15.46
C ILE A 413 -21.33 40.39 -15.30
N LEU A 414 -20.69 41.42 -15.84
CA LEU A 414 -19.23 41.60 -15.74
C LEU A 414 -18.76 41.74 -14.30
N THR A 415 -19.46 42.51 -13.46
CA THR A 415 -19.11 42.70 -12.04
C THR A 415 -19.34 41.43 -11.21
N SER A 416 -20.44 40.70 -11.47
CA SER A 416 -20.69 39.40 -10.84
C SER A 416 -19.65 38.35 -11.25
N SER A 417 -19.32 38.24 -12.55
CA SER A 417 -18.30 37.31 -13.05
C SER A 417 -16.90 37.67 -12.57
N TYR A 418 -16.56 38.95 -12.49
CA TYR A 418 -15.30 39.42 -11.89
C TYR A 418 -15.19 38.99 -10.42
N THR A 419 -16.25 39.23 -9.64
CA THR A 419 -16.27 38.89 -8.21
C THR A 419 -16.17 37.38 -8.00
N ALA A 420 -16.90 36.58 -8.80
CA ALA A 420 -16.85 35.12 -8.73
C ALA A 420 -15.46 34.57 -9.11
N SER A 421 -14.85 35.10 -10.17
CA SER A 421 -13.54 34.65 -10.65
C SER A 421 -12.42 35.06 -9.69
N LEU A 422 -12.47 36.28 -9.15
CA LEU A 422 -11.53 36.74 -8.13
C LEU A 422 -11.66 35.90 -6.85
N THR A 423 -12.90 35.63 -6.40
CA THR A 423 -13.15 34.79 -5.22
C THR A 423 -12.61 33.38 -5.45
N SER A 424 -12.92 32.74 -6.59
CA SER A 424 -12.39 31.42 -6.94
C SER A 424 -10.87 31.38 -6.93
N MET A 425 -10.23 32.42 -7.45
CA MET A 425 -8.77 32.51 -7.52
C MET A 425 -8.13 32.74 -6.15
N LEU A 426 -8.80 33.48 -5.26
CA LEU A 426 -8.37 33.66 -3.86
C LEU A 426 -8.62 32.39 -3.01
N THR A 427 -9.66 31.60 -3.32
CA THR A 427 -9.97 30.35 -2.61
C THR A 427 -9.13 29.16 -3.07
N VAL A 428 -8.58 29.17 -4.28
CA VAL A 428 -7.78 28.06 -4.87
C VAL A 428 -6.26 28.26 -4.68
N GLN A 429 -5.85 29.22 -3.85
CA GLN A 429 -4.45 29.35 -3.44
C GLN A 429 -3.98 28.11 -2.66
N LYS A 430 -2.85 27.42 -2.92
CA LYS A 430 -1.91 27.34 -4.05
C LYS A 430 -1.36 25.91 -4.04
N TYR A 431 -1.40 25.18 -5.16
CA TYR A 431 -0.59 23.95 -5.35
C TYR A 431 -0.39 23.68 -6.86
N GLN A 432 0.09 24.69 -7.61
CA GLN A 432 0.46 24.45 -9.00
C GLN A 432 1.91 23.94 -9.07
N PRO A 433 2.17 22.80 -9.74
CA PRO A 433 3.53 22.35 -9.95
C PRO A 433 4.26 23.30 -10.89
N THR A 434 5.57 23.46 -10.69
CA THR A 434 6.42 24.22 -11.64
C THR A 434 6.41 23.58 -13.03
N VAL A 435 6.28 22.25 -13.08
CA VAL A 435 6.23 21.45 -14.31
C VAL A 435 5.10 20.43 -14.23
N THR A 436 4.26 20.39 -15.26
CA THR A 436 3.06 19.55 -15.30
C THR A 436 3.27 18.20 -15.98
N ASP A 437 4.14 18.12 -16.98
CA ASP A 437 4.41 16.89 -17.73
C ASP A 437 5.91 16.71 -17.93
N ILE A 438 6.37 15.45 -17.94
CA ILE A 438 7.76 15.10 -18.23
C ILE A 438 8.17 15.54 -19.65
N LYS A 439 7.20 15.64 -20.58
CA LYS A 439 7.43 16.15 -21.94
C LYS A 439 7.88 17.61 -21.95
N ASP A 440 7.41 18.40 -20.98
CA ASP A 440 7.81 19.80 -20.86
C ASP A 440 9.29 19.92 -20.48
N LEU A 441 9.79 19.03 -19.62
CA LEU A 441 11.21 18.94 -19.27
C LEU A 441 12.07 18.63 -20.49
N LYS A 442 11.62 17.68 -21.32
CA LYS A 442 12.31 17.33 -22.58
C LYS A 442 12.39 18.51 -23.53
N LYS A 443 11.27 19.22 -23.73
CA LYS A 443 11.18 20.37 -24.62
C LYS A 443 12.06 21.54 -24.15
N ASN A 444 12.08 21.79 -22.84
CA ASN A 444 12.89 22.86 -22.25
C ASN A 444 14.38 22.48 -22.14
N GLY A 445 14.70 21.19 -22.25
CA GLY A 445 16.06 20.67 -22.13
C GLY A 445 16.60 20.76 -20.71
N ASP A 446 15.75 20.56 -19.71
CA ASP A 446 16.09 20.65 -18.29
C ASP A 446 16.89 19.43 -17.78
N TYR A 447 17.69 19.66 -16.74
CA TYR A 447 18.35 18.59 -15.98
C TYR A 447 17.35 17.87 -15.07
N ILE A 448 17.43 16.53 -15.05
CA ILE A 448 16.53 15.65 -14.29
C ILE A 448 17.35 14.79 -13.33
N GLY A 449 16.93 14.77 -12.07
CA GLY A 449 17.54 13.92 -11.05
C GLY A 449 16.91 12.53 -11.01
N TYR A 450 17.69 11.51 -10.67
CA TYR A 450 17.20 10.15 -10.43
C TYR A 450 18.03 9.44 -9.36
N GLN A 451 17.50 8.38 -8.78
CA GLN A 451 18.23 7.58 -7.80
C GLN A 451 19.39 6.81 -8.45
N LYS A 452 20.61 6.96 -7.93
CA LYS A 452 21.77 6.23 -8.43
C LYS A 452 21.56 4.70 -8.30
N GLY A 453 21.95 3.96 -9.33
CA GLY A 453 21.77 2.50 -9.39
C GLY A 453 20.34 2.04 -9.68
N SER A 454 19.36 2.96 -9.80
CA SER A 454 17.99 2.65 -10.18
C SER A 454 17.85 2.41 -11.69
N PHE A 455 16.85 1.60 -12.06
CA PHE A 455 16.46 1.37 -13.45
C PHE A 455 15.85 2.62 -14.11
N VAL A 456 15.53 3.67 -13.32
CA VAL A 456 14.96 4.92 -13.82
C VAL A 456 15.86 5.56 -14.88
N LYS A 457 17.20 5.43 -14.77
CA LYS A 457 18.12 5.91 -15.82
C LYS A 457 17.81 5.29 -17.19
N GLU A 458 17.78 3.96 -17.24
CA GLU A 458 17.48 3.19 -18.46
C GLU A 458 16.06 3.52 -18.98
N LEU A 459 15.10 3.70 -18.07
CA LEU A 459 13.75 4.13 -18.41
C LEU A 459 13.74 5.51 -19.07
N MET A 460 14.45 6.50 -18.53
CA MET A 460 14.54 7.85 -19.12
C MET A 460 15.25 7.83 -20.47
N GLU A 461 16.33 7.05 -20.60
CA GLU A 461 17.04 6.86 -21.88
C GLU A 461 16.11 6.23 -22.94
N SER A 462 15.27 5.25 -22.55
CA SER A 462 14.27 4.65 -23.45
C SER A 462 13.18 5.63 -23.91
N MET A 463 12.97 6.72 -23.18
CA MET A 463 12.09 7.84 -23.54
C MET A 463 12.82 8.94 -24.34
N ASP A 464 14.04 8.66 -24.80
CA ASP A 464 14.86 9.54 -25.64
C ASP A 464 15.21 10.86 -24.91
N PHE A 465 15.54 10.76 -23.62
CA PHE A 465 16.20 11.83 -22.87
C PHE A 465 17.72 11.75 -23.05
N ASP A 466 18.37 12.91 -23.05
CA ASP A 466 19.83 12.99 -23.14
C ASP A 466 20.47 12.53 -21.83
N SER A 467 21.25 11.45 -21.89
CA SER A 467 21.99 10.89 -20.74
C SER A 467 22.88 11.91 -20.03
N ALA A 468 23.39 12.92 -20.73
CA ALA A 468 24.23 13.97 -20.12
C ALA A 468 23.45 14.92 -19.20
N LYS A 469 22.10 14.92 -19.30
CA LYS A 469 21.20 15.75 -18.47
C LYS A 469 20.56 14.97 -17.33
N LEU A 470 20.89 13.69 -17.18
CA LEU A 470 20.41 12.84 -16.11
C LEU A 470 21.44 12.83 -14.98
N MET A 471 21.07 13.34 -13.81
CA MET A 471 21.95 13.49 -12.66
C MET A 471 21.63 12.44 -11.59
N PRO A 472 22.60 11.58 -11.20
CA PRO A 472 22.40 10.60 -10.14
C PRO A 472 22.52 11.22 -8.75
N TYR A 473 21.65 10.80 -7.83
CA TYR A 473 21.67 11.19 -6.42
C TYR A 473 21.41 9.98 -5.51
N ASP A 474 21.97 10.00 -4.30
CA ASP A 474 21.97 8.85 -3.39
C ASP A 474 21.00 9.01 -2.20
N SER A 475 20.60 10.25 -1.85
CA SER A 475 19.81 10.54 -0.65
C SER A 475 18.66 11.56 -0.84
N PRO A 476 17.61 11.51 0.00
CA PRO A 476 16.56 12.55 0.04
C PRO A 476 17.09 13.97 0.26
N GLU A 477 18.19 14.13 0.99
CA GLU A 477 18.81 15.42 1.28
C GLU A 477 19.50 16.00 0.04
N GLU A 478 20.17 15.15 -0.76
CA GLU A 478 20.70 15.54 -2.07
C GLU A 478 19.59 15.92 -3.05
N TYR A 479 18.47 15.17 -3.03
CA TYR A 479 17.29 15.50 -3.83
C TYR A 479 16.82 16.92 -3.54
N HIS A 480 16.72 17.27 -2.25
CA HIS A 480 16.32 18.59 -1.81
C HIS A 480 17.29 19.67 -2.29
N ALA A 481 18.60 19.47 -2.10
CA ALA A 481 19.63 20.43 -2.50
C ALA A 481 19.66 20.66 -4.02
N ALA A 482 19.47 19.60 -4.82
CA ALA A 482 19.44 19.68 -6.27
C ALA A 482 18.20 20.41 -6.79
N LEU A 483 17.02 20.13 -6.23
CA LEU A 483 15.77 20.80 -6.59
C LEU A 483 15.76 22.29 -6.20
N GLN A 484 16.40 22.67 -5.08
CA GLN A 484 16.51 24.07 -4.68
C GLN A 484 17.37 24.91 -5.63
N LYS A 485 18.45 24.33 -6.17
CA LYS A 485 19.33 25.02 -7.12
C LYS A 485 18.63 25.26 -8.46
N GLY A 486 17.83 24.28 -8.91
CA GLY A 486 17.15 24.28 -10.19
C GLY A 486 18.08 24.04 -11.38
N SER A 487 17.51 23.62 -12.51
CA SER A 487 18.23 23.28 -13.76
C SER A 487 19.17 24.39 -14.29
N ARG A 488 18.91 25.66 -13.94
CA ARG A 488 19.73 26.81 -14.38
C ARG A 488 21.01 27.04 -13.56
N ASN A 489 21.13 26.48 -12.36
CA ASN A 489 22.26 26.72 -11.45
C ASN A 489 22.91 25.38 -11.02
N ASP A 490 23.22 24.51 -11.98
CA ASP A 490 23.80 23.17 -11.74
C ASP A 490 22.98 22.29 -10.77
N GLY A 491 21.65 22.46 -10.79
CA GLY A 491 20.68 21.62 -10.09
C GLY A 491 19.76 20.89 -11.06
N VAL A 492 18.56 20.52 -10.60
CA VAL A 492 17.56 19.80 -11.42
C VAL A 492 16.20 20.47 -11.32
N SER A 493 15.41 20.41 -12.41
CA SER A 493 14.02 20.93 -12.42
C SER A 493 13.03 19.94 -11.80
N ALA A 494 13.35 18.65 -11.88
CA ALA A 494 12.51 17.56 -11.39
C ALA A 494 13.37 16.39 -10.96
N ILE A 495 12.83 15.56 -10.06
CA ILE A 495 13.41 14.26 -9.71
C ILE A 495 12.41 13.18 -10.11
N VAL A 496 12.87 12.20 -10.88
CA VAL A 496 12.06 11.06 -11.28
C VAL A 496 12.50 9.85 -10.47
N ASP A 497 11.55 9.23 -9.78
CA ASP A 497 11.85 8.10 -8.89
C ASP A 497 10.60 7.24 -8.65
N GLU A 498 10.79 6.10 -8.00
CA GLU A 498 9.68 5.21 -7.63
C GLU A 498 8.84 5.81 -6.50
N ILE A 499 7.54 5.57 -6.54
CA ILE A 499 6.58 6.15 -5.58
C ILE A 499 6.99 5.91 -4.11
N PRO A 500 7.46 4.72 -3.69
CA PRO A 500 7.88 4.49 -2.30
C PRO A 500 9.02 5.44 -1.85
N PHE A 501 10.02 5.72 -2.69
CA PHE A 501 11.10 6.66 -2.38
C PHE A 501 10.60 8.11 -2.34
N ILE A 502 9.72 8.47 -3.27
CA ILE A 502 9.09 9.79 -3.30
C ILE A 502 8.29 10.05 -2.03
N LYS A 503 7.56 9.05 -1.51
CA LYS A 503 6.80 9.19 -0.27
C LYS A 503 7.70 9.53 0.93
N ILE A 504 8.88 8.90 1.04
CA ILE A 504 9.85 9.23 2.08
C ILE A 504 10.34 10.68 1.94
N PHE A 505 10.66 11.08 0.70
CA PHE A 505 11.09 12.45 0.43
C PHE A 505 10.01 13.49 0.78
N LEU A 506 8.76 13.23 0.39
CA LEU A 506 7.63 14.12 0.66
C LEU A 506 7.26 14.13 2.15
N ALA A 507 7.41 13.03 2.88
CA ALA A 507 7.22 13.02 4.33
C ALA A 507 8.14 14.04 5.04
N LYS A 508 9.33 14.30 4.49
CA LYS A 508 10.26 15.34 4.97
C LYS A 508 9.98 16.74 4.39
N TYR A 509 9.56 16.85 3.12
CA TYR A 509 9.54 18.13 2.39
C TYR A 509 8.22 18.48 1.66
N CYS A 510 7.07 17.96 2.11
CA CYS A 510 5.79 18.15 1.43
C CYS A 510 5.25 19.58 1.31
N LYS A 511 5.78 20.55 2.05
CA LYS A 511 5.38 21.96 1.93
C LYS A 511 5.96 22.65 0.69
N THR A 512 7.08 22.16 0.18
CA THR A 512 7.84 22.78 -0.91
C THR A 512 7.76 22.02 -2.22
N TYR A 513 7.45 20.72 -2.17
CA TYR A 513 7.42 19.86 -3.34
C TYR A 513 6.11 19.08 -3.40
N MET A 514 5.77 18.65 -4.61
CA MET A 514 4.63 17.80 -4.86
C MET A 514 4.97 16.71 -5.87
N MET A 515 4.28 15.58 -5.75
CA MET A 515 4.29 14.50 -6.74
C MET A 515 3.38 14.87 -7.92
N VAL A 516 3.83 14.66 -9.15
CA VAL A 516 3.04 14.91 -10.35
C VAL A 516 2.96 13.65 -11.19
N GLY A 517 1.82 12.94 -11.06
CA GLY A 517 1.36 11.82 -11.89
C GLY A 517 2.29 10.59 -11.92
N PRO A 518 1.77 9.36 -12.13
CA PRO A 518 2.63 8.25 -12.48
C PRO A 518 3.12 8.43 -13.92
N THR A 519 4.41 8.73 -14.09
CA THR A 519 5.08 8.84 -15.38
C THR A 519 5.20 7.48 -16.07
N HIS A 520 5.31 6.40 -15.28
CA HIS A 520 5.39 5.04 -15.78
C HIS A 520 4.80 4.04 -14.77
N ARG A 521 4.15 2.98 -15.26
CA ARG A 521 3.61 1.92 -14.39
C ARG A 521 4.62 0.77 -14.29
N THR A 522 5.08 0.50 -13.07
CA THR A 522 5.85 -0.71 -12.73
C THR A 522 5.00 -1.61 -11.85
N ALA A 523 5.49 -2.81 -11.48
CA ALA A 523 4.75 -3.71 -10.59
C ALA A 523 5.09 -3.53 -9.09
N GLY A 524 6.03 -2.65 -8.73
CA GLY A 524 6.49 -2.45 -7.35
C GLY A 524 7.66 -3.37 -6.96
N PHE A 525 7.95 -3.48 -5.66
CA PHE A 525 9.04 -4.30 -5.13
C PHE A 525 8.61 -5.76 -4.98
N GLY A 526 9.50 -6.69 -5.34
CA GLY A 526 9.29 -8.13 -5.18
C GLY A 526 10.56 -8.84 -4.72
N PHE A 527 10.40 -9.95 -4.00
CA PHE A 527 11.53 -10.82 -3.68
C PHE A 527 11.94 -11.62 -4.92
N VAL A 528 13.22 -11.90 -5.04
CA VAL A 528 13.79 -12.46 -6.27
C VAL A 528 14.35 -13.85 -5.99
N PHE A 529 14.05 -14.81 -6.84
CA PHE A 529 14.54 -16.18 -6.76
C PHE A 529 15.02 -16.69 -8.12
N PRO A 530 15.84 -17.75 -8.15
CA PRO A 530 16.21 -18.41 -9.39
C PRO A 530 14.99 -18.82 -10.21
N LYS A 531 15.10 -18.71 -11.53
CA LYS A 531 14.03 -19.07 -12.46
C LYS A 531 13.59 -20.53 -12.26
N GLY A 532 12.29 -20.76 -12.12
CA GLY A 532 11.71 -22.06 -11.83
C GLY A 532 11.78 -22.49 -10.35
N SER A 533 12.17 -21.60 -9.43
CA SER A 533 12.22 -21.91 -8.00
C SER A 533 10.83 -22.26 -7.45
N PRO A 534 10.67 -23.40 -6.75
CA PRO A 534 9.38 -23.78 -6.18
C PRO A 534 8.92 -22.83 -5.06
N LEU A 535 9.84 -22.04 -4.50
CA LEU A 535 9.55 -21.09 -3.42
C LEU A 535 8.71 -19.90 -3.89
N VAL A 536 8.78 -19.52 -5.17
CA VAL A 536 8.15 -18.29 -5.68
C VAL A 536 6.63 -18.32 -5.47
N SER A 537 5.98 -19.45 -5.76
CA SER A 537 4.53 -19.60 -5.62
C SER A 537 4.08 -19.58 -4.15
N ASP A 538 4.84 -20.21 -3.27
CA ASP A 538 4.51 -20.29 -1.85
C ASP A 538 4.75 -18.95 -1.14
N ILE A 539 5.92 -18.33 -1.40
CA ILE A 539 6.26 -17.01 -0.87
C ILE A 539 5.29 -15.96 -1.42
N SER A 540 4.89 -16.01 -2.68
CA SER A 540 3.89 -15.08 -3.23
C SER A 540 2.55 -15.15 -2.52
N ARG A 541 2.08 -16.35 -2.15
CA ARG A 541 0.86 -16.52 -1.35
C ARG A 541 1.04 -15.99 0.07
N ALA A 542 2.20 -16.23 0.67
CA ALA A 542 2.54 -15.70 1.99
C ALA A 542 2.68 -14.17 1.99
N VAL A 543 3.24 -13.57 0.93
CA VAL A 543 3.26 -12.11 0.71
C VAL A 543 1.85 -11.57 0.74
N LEU A 544 0.93 -12.14 -0.05
CA LEU A 544 -0.47 -11.68 -0.05
C LEU A 544 -1.11 -11.77 1.34
N ASN A 545 -0.86 -12.85 2.08
CA ASN A 545 -1.39 -13.03 3.44
C ASN A 545 -0.86 -11.96 4.41
N VAL A 546 0.43 -11.61 4.31
CA VAL A 546 1.02 -10.55 5.14
C VAL A 546 0.51 -9.18 4.71
N THR A 547 0.53 -8.86 3.42
CA THR A 547 0.12 -7.54 2.89
C THR A 547 -1.36 -7.23 3.10
N GLN A 548 -2.22 -8.25 3.15
CA GLN A 548 -3.66 -8.10 3.41
C GLN A 548 -3.99 -8.19 4.92
N GLY A 549 -3.00 -8.48 5.77
CA GLY A 549 -3.16 -8.63 7.21
C GLY A 549 -2.63 -7.41 7.98
N LYS A 550 -3.00 -7.34 9.27
CA LYS A 550 -2.57 -6.27 10.19
C LYS A 550 -1.05 -6.13 10.36
N LYS A 551 -0.32 -7.22 10.10
CA LYS A 551 1.14 -7.23 10.25
C LYS A 551 1.82 -6.29 9.26
N MET A 552 1.23 -6.08 8.08
CA MET A 552 1.73 -5.07 7.13
C MET A 552 1.56 -3.66 7.69
N ASP A 553 0.37 -3.33 8.21
CA ASP A 553 0.10 -2.01 8.81
C ASP A 553 1.04 -1.70 9.99
N GLU A 554 1.38 -2.72 10.79
CA GLU A 554 2.35 -2.63 11.89
C GLU A 554 3.76 -2.33 11.36
N ILE A 555 4.19 -3.00 10.29
CA ILE A 555 5.51 -2.80 9.67
C ILE A 555 5.57 -1.41 9.00
N ASP A 556 4.54 -1.03 8.24
CA ASP A 556 4.44 0.29 7.61
C ASP A 556 4.52 1.41 8.66
N SER A 557 3.76 1.29 9.75
CA SER A 557 3.76 2.27 10.84
C SER A 557 5.10 2.32 11.58
N ALA A 558 5.80 1.19 11.70
CA ALA A 558 7.10 1.13 12.37
C ALA A 558 8.21 1.84 11.57
N TRP A 559 8.19 1.71 10.24
CA TRP A 559 9.24 2.26 9.37
C TRP A 559 8.95 3.66 8.84
N PHE A 560 7.70 3.96 8.51
CA PHE A 560 7.30 5.25 7.93
C PHE A 560 6.53 6.14 8.91
N GLY A 561 6.25 5.64 10.11
CA GLY A 561 5.42 6.34 11.10
C GLY A 561 3.94 6.37 10.69
N THR A 562 3.11 7.03 11.50
CA THR A 562 1.82 7.51 11.01
C THR A 562 2.09 8.53 9.91
N PRO A 563 1.38 8.50 8.76
CA PRO A 563 1.58 9.47 7.70
C PRO A 563 1.53 10.86 8.32
N VAL A 564 2.66 11.57 8.27
CA VAL A 564 2.67 12.98 8.63
C VAL A 564 1.71 13.60 7.65
N LEU A 565 0.49 13.88 8.11
CA LEU A 565 -0.45 14.72 7.40
C LEU A 565 0.31 16.01 7.18
N CYS A 566 0.87 16.13 5.98
CA CYS A 566 1.13 17.42 5.39
C CYS A 566 -0.21 18.12 5.49
N PRO A 567 -0.36 19.08 6.42
CA PRO A 567 -1.62 19.75 6.58
C PRO A 567 -1.88 20.36 5.21
N ASP A 568 -2.96 19.90 4.57
CA ASP A 568 -3.59 20.38 3.33
C ASP A 568 -3.91 19.30 2.27
N GLN A 569 -3.50 18.02 2.42
CA GLN A 569 -3.83 16.98 1.43
C GLN A 569 -4.99 16.02 1.78
N GLU A 570 -5.50 16.03 3.02
CA GLU A 570 -6.81 15.45 3.32
C GLU A 570 -7.77 16.58 3.70
N GLY A 571 -8.97 16.52 3.14
CA GLY A 571 -9.91 17.63 3.12
C GLY A 571 -10.15 18.31 4.47
N SER A 572 -10.41 19.62 4.40
CA SER A 572 -11.08 20.44 5.42
C SER A 572 -10.28 20.94 6.62
N THR A 573 -9.17 21.65 6.38
CA THR A 573 -8.96 22.94 7.07
C THR A 573 -8.24 23.88 6.14
N ILE A 574 -9.01 24.62 5.34
CA ILE A 574 -8.50 25.83 4.69
C ILE A 574 -8.14 26.78 5.84
N THR A 575 -6.90 26.75 6.31
CA THR A 575 -6.38 27.89 7.06
C THR A 575 -6.49 29.04 6.09
N SER A 576 -7.49 29.88 6.33
CA SER A 576 -7.80 31.01 5.47
C SER A 576 -6.62 31.95 5.62
N ASP A 577 -5.67 31.89 4.70
CA ASP A 577 -4.63 32.91 4.57
C ASP A 577 -5.38 34.25 4.48
N SER A 578 -5.33 35.03 5.56
CA SER A 578 -5.99 36.33 5.60
C SER A 578 -5.43 37.21 4.50
N LEU A 579 -6.29 37.91 3.77
CA LEU A 579 -5.87 38.85 2.73
C LEU A 579 -4.84 39.83 3.30
N THR A 580 -3.69 39.91 2.64
CA THR A 580 -2.57 40.74 3.11
C THR A 580 -2.54 42.08 2.38
N LEU A 581 -1.88 43.08 2.98
CA LEU A 581 -1.65 44.37 2.34
C LEU A 581 -0.92 44.22 0.99
N GLN A 582 -0.11 43.18 0.83
CA GLN A 582 0.62 42.90 -0.40
C GLN A 582 -0.31 42.61 -1.58
N ASP A 583 -1.45 41.95 -1.34
CA ASP A 583 -2.42 41.58 -2.37
C ASP A 583 -3.15 42.80 -2.96
N PHE A 584 -3.32 43.86 -2.15
CA PHE A 584 -4.03 45.09 -2.54
C PHE A 584 -3.12 46.32 -2.67
N LYS A 585 -1.79 46.15 -2.59
CA LYS A 585 -0.83 47.26 -2.64
C LYS A 585 -0.96 48.11 -3.91
N GLY A 586 -1.23 47.49 -5.06
CA GLY A 586 -1.44 48.21 -6.32
C GLY A 586 -2.65 49.14 -6.29
N LEU A 587 -3.77 48.70 -5.70
CA LEU A 587 -5.00 49.50 -5.57
C LEU A 587 -4.79 50.73 -4.68
N PHE A 588 -4.15 50.56 -3.51
CA PHE A 588 -3.82 51.68 -2.62
C PHE A 588 -2.83 52.66 -3.25
N LEU A 589 -1.88 52.16 -4.06
CA LEU A 589 -0.94 53.01 -4.80
C LEU A 589 -1.67 53.90 -5.82
N ILE A 590 -2.59 53.32 -6.61
CA ILE A 590 -3.38 54.08 -7.59
C ILE A 590 -4.20 55.18 -6.88
N ALA A 591 -4.91 54.83 -5.81
CA ALA A 591 -5.72 55.77 -5.05
C ALA A 591 -4.88 56.90 -4.42
N GLY A 592 -3.72 56.54 -3.86
CA GLY A 592 -2.78 57.49 -3.27
C GLY A 592 -2.23 58.47 -4.31
N VAL A 593 -1.72 57.96 -5.43
CA VAL A 593 -1.17 58.79 -6.53
C VAL A 593 -2.25 59.71 -7.11
N ALA A 594 -3.45 59.18 -7.39
CA ALA A 594 -4.55 59.99 -7.92
C ALA A 594 -4.98 61.10 -6.95
N SER A 595 -5.11 60.79 -5.66
CA SER A 595 -5.50 61.78 -4.64
C SER A 595 -4.42 62.85 -4.45
N SER A 596 -3.14 62.46 -4.39
CA SER A 596 -2.03 63.39 -4.29
C SER A 596 -1.91 64.27 -5.52
N ALA A 597 -2.06 63.71 -6.73
CA ALA A 597 -2.03 64.47 -7.98
C ALA A 597 -3.19 65.47 -8.05
N ALA A 598 -4.42 65.06 -7.70
CA ALA A 598 -5.57 65.94 -7.65
C ALA A 598 -5.39 67.07 -6.62
N PHE A 599 -4.87 66.75 -5.44
CA PHE A 599 -4.57 67.73 -4.41
C PHE A 599 -3.47 68.71 -4.83
N LEU A 600 -2.41 68.23 -5.47
CA LEU A 600 -1.34 69.08 -6.01
C LEU A 600 -1.84 69.99 -7.13
N LEU A 601 -2.63 69.47 -8.07
CA LEU A 601 -3.26 70.28 -9.11
C LEU A 601 -4.18 71.33 -8.52
N PHE A 602 -4.99 70.97 -7.51
CA PHE A 602 -5.83 71.91 -6.79
C PHE A 602 -5.00 73.00 -6.12
N LEU A 603 -3.92 72.65 -5.42
CA LEU A 603 -3.01 73.62 -4.80
C LEU A 603 -2.35 74.53 -5.83
N LEU A 604 -1.91 73.98 -6.97
CA LEU A 604 -1.31 74.77 -8.05
C LEU A 604 -2.31 75.76 -8.66
N ILE A 605 -3.55 75.32 -8.92
CA ILE A 605 -4.62 76.19 -9.42
C ILE A 605 -4.97 77.26 -8.40
N PHE A 606 -5.13 76.89 -7.12
CA PHE A 606 -5.43 77.82 -6.04
C PHE A 606 -4.32 78.86 -5.84
N LEU A 607 -3.04 78.44 -5.87
CA LEU A 607 -1.89 79.35 -5.79
C LEU A 607 -1.79 80.25 -7.02
N TYR A 608 -2.18 79.75 -8.20
CA TYR A 608 -2.21 80.54 -9.43
C TYR A 608 -3.32 81.61 -9.40
N GLU A 609 -4.55 81.27 -8.99
CA GLU A 609 -5.65 82.22 -8.85
C GLU A 609 -5.36 83.27 -7.76
N GLN A 610 -4.71 82.86 -6.67
CA GLN A 610 -4.40 83.74 -5.54
C GLN A 610 -3.02 84.43 -5.66
N ARG A 611 -2.38 84.35 -6.83
CA ARG A 611 -1.04 84.92 -7.12
C ARG A 611 -0.96 86.42 -6.86
N THR A 612 -2.07 87.14 -6.99
CA THR A 612 -2.19 88.58 -6.70
C THR A 612 -2.09 88.92 -5.20
N ILE A 613 -2.48 88.00 -4.30
CA ILE A 613 -2.33 88.15 -2.84
C ILE A 613 -0.94 87.66 -2.40
N LEU A 614 -0.40 86.65 -3.09
CA LEU A 614 0.96 86.14 -2.82
C LEU A 614 2.04 87.21 -3.08
N THR A 615 1.81 88.08 -4.08
CA THR A 615 2.69 89.16 -4.51
C THR A 615 2.54 90.48 -3.75
N SER A 616 1.61 90.60 -2.78
CA SER A 616 1.45 91.81 -1.96
C SER A 616 2.49 91.89 -0.82
N GLU A 617 2.90 93.09 -0.39
CA GLU A 617 3.93 93.33 0.64
C GLU A 617 3.42 93.15 2.09
N GLY A 618 2.72 92.04 2.38
CA GLY A 618 2.25 91.69 3.73
C GLY A 618 3.06 90.56 4.41
N SER A 619 3.03 90.49 5.75
CA SER A 619 3.70 89.42 6.50
C SER A 619 3.06 88.04 6.23
N ILE A 620 3.86 86.97 6.28
CA ILE A 620 3.47 85.59 5.90
C ILE A 620 2.21 85.12 6.66
N LEU A 621 2.07 85.53 7.93
CA LEU A 621 0.94 85.13 8.79
C LEU A 621 -0.38 85.80 8.37
N GLN A 622 -0.34 87.04 7.88
CA GLN A 622 -1.51 87.75 7.34
C GLN A 622 -1.94 87.20 5.98
N LYS A 623 -0.97 86.80 5.14
CA LYS A 623 -1.26 86.13 3.86
C LYS A 623 -2.00 84.81 4.05
N ILE A 624 -1.52 83.96 4.97
CA ILE A 624 -2.14 82.68 5.28
C ILE A 624 -3.55 82.88 5.88
N SER A 625 -3.71 83.83 6.82
CA SER A 625 -5.01 84.17 7.40
C SER A 625 -6.03 84.63 6.34
N SER A 626 -5.63 85.52 5.43
CA SER A 626 -6.50 86.02 4.35
C SER A 626 -6.90 84.94 3.34
N MET A 627 -6.00 83.98 3.05
CA MET A 627 -6.32 82.82 2.22
C MET A 627 -7.32 81.88 2.90
N THR A 628 -7.15 81.59 4.19
CA THR A 628 -8.08 80.75 4.94
C THR A 628 -9.47 81.38 5.08
N LEU A 629 -9.54 82.71 5.26
CA LEU A 629 -10.80 83.44 5.31
C LEU A 629 -11.54 83.43 3.96
N LYS A 630 -10.83 83.56 2.83
CA LYS A 630 -11.45 83.44 1.50
C LYS A 630 -11.90 82.02 1.17
N PHE A 631 -11.10 81.01 1.51
CA PHE A 631 -11.47 79.60 1.35
C PHE A 631 -12.75 79.24 2.13
N VAL A 632 -12.94 79.84 3.30
CA VAL A 632 -14.16 79.67 4.12
C VAL A 632 -15.32 80.55 3.63
N SER A 633 -15.05 81.77 3.16
CA SER A 633 -16.06 82.74 2.72
C SER A 633 -16.70 82.41 1.37
N GLU A 634 -15.98 81.76 0.44
CA GLU A 634 -16.52 81.38 -0.86
C GLU A 634 -17.63 80.32 -0.73
N LYS A 635 -17.63 79.58 0.39
CA LYS A 635 -18.68 78.63 0.77
C LYS A 635 -20.02 79.29 1.07
N GLU A 636 -20.05 80.58 1.48
CA GLU A 636 -21.31 81.29 1.76
C GLU A 636 -21.96 81.89 0.51
N ILE A 637 -21.23 82.09 -0.59
CA ILE A 637 -21.77 82.70 -1.83
C ILE A 637 -22.38 81.63 -2.74
N THR A 638 -21.89 80.39 -2.72
CA THR A 638 -22.46 79.28 -3.52
C THR A 638 -23.69 78.60 -2.90
N SER A 639 -24.12 78.95 -1.68
CA SER A 639 -25.33 78.37 -1.06
C SER A 639 -26.63 79.17 -1.32
N GLY A 640 -26.59 80.18 -2.18
CA GLY A 640 -27.72 81.07 -2.49
C GLY A 640 -28.44 80.71 -3.80
N GLY A 641 -28.87 79.46 -3.98
CA GLY A 641 -29.51 79.03 -5.22
C GLY A 641 -30.51 77.89 -5.04
N SER A 642 -31.65 78.16 -4.39
CA SER A 642 -32.99 77.62 -4.72
C SER A 642 -33.96 77.88 -3.55
N LYS A 643 -34.89 78.80 -3.76
CA LYS A 643 -36.01 79.10 -2.85
C LYS A 643 -37.16 78.15 -3.16
N LYS A 644 -37.54 77.28 -2.22
CA LYS A 644 -38.95 77.05 -1.83
C LYS A 644 -39.08 76.21 -0.55
N ARG A 645 -39.83 76.80 0.41
CA ARG A 645 -40.57 76.26 1.57
C ARG A 645 -39.95 76.26 2.99
N SER A 646 -40.55 77.20 3.74
CA SER A 646 -41.03 77.21 5.15
C SER A 646 -40.07 77.30 6.35
N PRO A 647 -40.43 78.13 7.36
CA PRO A 647 -39.52 78.56 8.41
C PRO A 647 -39.86 77.93 9.76
N GLU A 648 -38.95 77.17 10.36
CA GLU A 648 -38.80 77.13 11.81
C GLU A 648 -37.52 76.40 12.19
N LYS A 649 -36.86 76.88 13.25
CA LYS A 649 -35.60 76.37 13.84
C LYS A 649 -34.29 76.80 13.15
N SER A 650 -34.02 78.10 13.09
CA SER A 650 -32.63 78.60 13.02
C SER A 650 -32.42 79.92 13.77
N SER A 651 -33.01 80.06 14.96
CA SER A 651 -32.82 81.21 15.86
C SER A 651 -31.84 80.92 17.02
N ARG A 652 -31.35 79.67 17.17
CA ARG A 652 -30.51 79.25 18.31
C ARG A 652 -28.99 79.27 18.06
N GLY A 653 -28.54 79.35 16.81
CA GLY A 653 -27.11 79.38 16.46
C GLY A 653 -26.49 80.79 16.42
N LYS A 654 -27.27 81.81 16.02
CA LYS A 654 -26.77 83.18 15.85
C LYS A 654 -26.41 83.89 17.16
N LYS A 655 -26.99 83.49 18.30
CA LYS A 655 -26.66 84.06 19.62
C LYS A 655 -25.40 83.47 20.28
N LYS A 656 -24.89 82.31 19.83
CA LYS A 656 -23.67 81.71 20.39
C LYS A 656 -22.38 82.20 19.71
N LEU A 657 -22.45 82.67 18.46
CA LEU A 657 -21.28 83.22 17.77
C LEU A 657 -20.99 84.69 18.11
N GLN A 658 -22.03 85.51 18.34
CA GLN A 658 -21.86 86.90 18.79
C GLN A 658 -21.30 87.01 20.23
N LEU A 659 -21.45 85.98 21.06
CA LEU A 659 -20.92 85.96 22.43
C LEU A 659 -19.43 85.54 22.50
N ALA A 660 -18.90 84.91 21.45
CA ALA A 660 -17.49 84.50 21.39
C ALA A 660 -16.58 85.61 20.85
N LEU A 661 -17.11 86.50 20.00
CA LEU A 661 -16.35 87.62 19.42
C LEU A 661 -16.20 88.85 20.35
N LEU A 662 -16.91 88.89 21.48
CA LEU A 662 -16.79 89.95 22.49
C LEU A 662 -15.80 89.61 23.64
N LYS A 663 -15.07 88.49 23.53
CA LYS A 663 -14.06 88.04 24.51
C LYS A 663 -12.62 88.02 23.97
N LEU A 664 -12.39 88.57 22.78
CA LEU A 664 -11.07 88.64 22.12
C LEU A 664 -10.74 90.05 21.57
N GLN A 665 -11.32 91.07 22.17
CA GLN A 665 -10.77 92.43 22.27
C GLN A 665 -10.48 92.69 23.74
#